data_AF-A0A257MD01-F1
#
_entry.id   AF-A0A257MD01-F1
#
_cell.length_a   1.000
_cell.length_b   1.000
_cell.length_c   1.000
_cell.angle_alpha   90.00
_cell.angle_beta   90.00
_cell.angle_gamma   90.00
#
_symmetry.space_group_name_H-M   'P 1'
#
loop_
_entity.id
_entity.type
_entity.pdbx_description
1 polymer ?
#
loop_
_entity_poly.entity_id
_entity_poly.type
_entity_poly.pdbx_seq_one_letter_code
_entity_poly.pdbx_strand_id
1 'polypeptide(L)'
;MALGLVSLSSAQEISEAASVRGHFAYGDGIWRADDFGWFYYDLDEDLSGEMLQIDLDDRTAENGHITYNSKVWTEQFEYQPWGSFERVAFFGKPYFAGYPESSFTEEVSSLEKGELREVLMDDDITQTLSLNRTLALQQGYVLVPQEISEKKGTVNFLLLKDGLPVNSSVVSIGESFVYKIDDLPVIVVHLTNAMLGAGEGLAELGGVFQISDRPVLNLFEGAMIGEMKLTDYSQFDIVLENNRTINLKRDTVISLIPGLEMVVLDFPEPVYYPVGWIYDFGVHEIRGPTFNSSSAVPVRLGDYNSSVIAKWNAENYSGFYFDPDDAVLRDLFGALVGETLVIHSIEDRRIMPPSNPIVYQENKTVLQTGLQYTSLRQPKEFEYKPWGYYFTINLFGFSWFAGYDSSFKDTKSSKNLMENEYLGRVLIDRELQGNISEGNYSFEEGYEMRIRDVSDDSIFIQLFKEEQLVDSSVVESNTTYEYKKDLENVKDMPIIRIHFGNVFYDGNHGSAEIDGIFQISDNVFPMELGSGLGEMELVNIEPEGLIFVNPDSITLSTDSTVNIGPGMDIRVADNDTLRYYLYTQTYVVPAPEPPLISTQKNVSSSQPANFSMIVRAAEIRQVLVNILDSSNRTVFSRDIASMGQGSGEWWLYAWSWNATEMHMSDDNSPVPDMGDGPLLALLYLNQSASPLQVAVTFDSQGLISTIMDSNAVYYMSREDYGGLNRSLDYSSMMNNSTARMEFFKVMPGESILQFFDLINNQFIPSGINHTLQGNLSSLEPHAIASGAEPGRYQLQVRLENAVNAIWATDEYFNVTDRYGFINDSISSRDSKINAVAGEGKSKKSPPVGILASILALTGAALFRRRG
;
A
#
# COMPACT_ATOMS: atom_id res chain seq x y z
N MET A 1 -20.76 -23.19 -7.16
CA MET A 1 -20.46 -21.98 -7.95
C MET A 1 -19.93 -20.81 -7.13
N ALA A 2 -20.09 -20.78 -5.80
CA ALA A 2 -19.56 -19.70 -4.95
C ALA A 2 -18.06 -19.78 -4.59
N LEU A 3 -17.28 -20.74 -5.12
CA LEU A 3 -15.88 -20.97 -4.71
C LEU A 3 -14.82 -20.31 -5.61
N GLY A 4 -15.17 -19.87 -6.82
CA GLY A 4 -14.25 -19.16 -7.72
C GLY A 4 -14.30 -17.63 -7.54
N LEU A 5 -15.51 -17.08 -7.37
CA LEU A 5 -15.72 -15.64 -7.11
C LEU A 5 -15.05 -15.18 -5.81
N VAL A 6 -14.98 -16.05 -4.79
CA VAL A 6 -14.29 -15.73 -3.53
C VAL A 6 -12.81 -15.44 -3.77
N SER A 7 -12.14 -16.02 -4.78
CA SER A 7 -10.72 -15.72 -5.02
C SER A 7 -10.45 -14.33 -5.63
N LEU A 8 -11.43 -13.74 -6.32
CA LEU A 8 -11.35 -12.36 -6.84
C LEU A 8 -11.98 -11.35 -5.88
N SER A 9 -12.86 -11.78 -4.96
CA SER A 9 -13.53 -10.91 -3.99
C SER A 9 -13.00 -10.97 -2.55
N SER A 10 -11.98 -11.79 -2.24
CA SER A 10 -11.51 -11.98 -0.84
C SER A 10 -10.11 -11.48 -0.51
N ALA A 11 -9.41 -10.83 -1.43
CA ALA A 11 -8.25 -10.01 -1.10
C ALA A 11 -8.30 -8.76 -1.97
N GLN A 12 -8.69 -7.63 -1.39
CA GLN A 12 -8.40 -6.33 -1.99
C GLN A 12 -6.88 -6.29 -2.18
N GLU A 13 -6.40 -6.24 -3.42
CA GLU A 13 -4.96 -6.21 -3.68
C GLU A 13 -4.36 -5.01 -2.94
N ILE A 14 -3.40 -5.31 -2.08
CA ILE A 14 -2.71 -4.28 -1.30
C ILE A 14 -1.79 -3.55 -2.27
N SER A 15 -1.96 -2.24 -2.38
CA SER A 15 -1.09 -1.38 -3.20
C SER A 15 -0.26 -0.45 -2.33
N GLU A 16 0.96 -0.11 -2.75
CA GLU A 16 1.79 0.92 -2.09
C GLU A 16 1.14 2.31 -2.15
N ALA A 17 0.43 2.57 -3.24
CA ALA A 17 -0.30 3.81 -3.51
C ALA A 17 -1.46 3.54 -4.46
N ALA A 18 -2.49 4.37 -4.43
CA ALA A 18 -3.54 4.35 -5.44
C ALA A 18 -3.33 5.49 -6.44
N SER A 19 -3.56 5.23 -7.72
CA SER A 19 -3.52 6.25 -8.77
C SER A 19 -4.94 6.59 -9.22
N VAL A 20 -5.22 7.88 -9.37
CA VAL A 20 -6.45 8.40 -9.98
C VAL A 20 -6.05 9.24 -11.19
N ARG A 21 -6.50 8.84 -12.36
CA ARG A 21 -6.33 9.50 -13.65
C ARG A 21 -7.50 10.44 -13.94
N GLY A 22 -7.18 11.63 -14.42
CA GLY A 22 -8.15 12.56 -15.02
C GLY A 22 -8.42 12.22 -16.48
N HIS A 23 -9.45 12.82 -17.07
CA HIS A 23 -9.76 12.56 -18.47
C HIS A 23 -8.63 13.03 -19.41
N PHE A 24 -8.59 12.51 -20.64
CA PHE A 24 -7.59 12.92 -21.61
C PHE A 24 -7.85 14.32 -22.14
N ALA A 25 -6.77 15.07 -22.41
CA ALA A 25 -6.78 16.32 -23.14
C ALA A 25 -6.18 16.13 -24.55
N TYR A 26 -6.71 16.87 -25.52
CA TYR A 26 -6.29 16.86 -26.93
C TYR A 26 -5.91 18.29 -27.36
N GLY A 27 -4.89 18.87 -26.71
CA GLY A 27 -4.59 20.31 -26.74
C GLY A 27 -4.69 20.91 -25.34
N ASP A 28 -5.40 22.02 -25.17
CA ASP A 28 -5.66 22.59 -23.84
C ASP A 28 -6.47 21.60 -22.98
N GLY A 29 -6.22 21.63 -21.67
CA GLY A 29 -6.84 20.73 -20.71
C GLY A 29 -7.38 21.48 -19.50
N ILE A 30 -8.57 21.09 -19.04
CA ILE A 30 -9.17 21.59 -17.80
C ILE A 30 -9.71 20.37 -17.06
N TRP A 31 -9.32 20.23 -15.80
CA TRP A 31 -9.82 19.21 -14.88
C TRP A 31 -10.39 19.90 -13.65
N ARG A 32 -11.54 19.42 -13.21
CA ARG A 32 -12.29 19.94 -12.05
C ARG A 32 -12.59 18.80 -11.11
N ALA A 33 -13.03 19.12 -9.90
CA ALA A 33 -13.32 18.08 -8.93
C ALA A 33 -14.46 17.14 -9.37
N ASP A 34 -15.43 17.61 -10.15
CA ASP A 34 -16.51 16.75 -10.64
C ASP A 34 -16.02 15.72 -11.68
N ASP A 35 -14.94 15.98 -12.42
CA ASP A 35 -14.43 15.08 -13.48
C ASP A 35 -13.06 14.44 -13.23
N PHE A 36 -12.31 14.91 -12.23
CA PHE A 36 -11.02 14.35 -11.82
C PHE A 36 -11.09 13.82 -10.39
N GLY A 37 -11.16 12.49 -10.27
CA GLY A 37 -11.40 11.78 -9.02
C GLY A 37 -10.41 12.01 -7.89
N TRP A 38 -9.22 12.54 -8.18
CA TRP A 38 -8.19 12.85 -7.18
C TRP A 38 -8.50 14.12 -6.38
N PHE A 39 -9.21 15.07 -6.98
CA PHE A 39 -9.62 16.29 -6.30
C PHE A 39 -10.74 16.02 -5.30
N TYR A 40 -10.74 16.79 -4.22
CA TYR A 40 -11.79 16.71 -3.21
C TYR A 40 -13.12 17.15 -3.81
N TYR A 41 -14.15 16.32 -3.62
CA TYR A 41 -15.50 16.59 -4.07
C TYR A 41 -16.49 16.04 -3.05
N ASP A 42 -17.31 16.94 -2.52
CA ASP A 42 -18.46 16.58 -1.70
C ASP A 42 -19.66 16.26 -2.61
N LEU A 43 -20.02 14.98 -2.68
CA LEU A 43 -21.10 14.51 -3.53
C LEU A 43 -22.48 14.95 -3.04
N ASP A 44 -22.66 15.18 -1.73
CA ASP A 44 -23.96 15.45 -1.13
C ASP A 44 -24.33 16.92 -1.29
N GLU A 45 -23.34 17.81 -1.26
CA GLU A 45 -23.54 19.27 -1.30
C GLU A 45 -23.09 19.93 -2.61
N ASP A 46 -22.41 19.22 -3.50
CA ASP A 46 -21.91 19.74 -4.80
C ASP A 46 -20.73 20.69 -4.61
N LEU A 47 -19.97 20.46 -3.53
CA LEU A 47 -18.94 21.38 -3.08
C LEU A 47 -17.57 20.90 -3.52
N SER A 48 -16.85 21.81 -4.18
CA SER A 48 -15.44 21.63 -4.52
C SER A 48 -14.78 22.98 -4.78
N GLY A 49 -13.45 22.99 -4.67
CA GLY A 49 -12.64 24.17 -4.96
C GLY A 49 -11.65 23.97 -6.10
N GLU A 50 -11.20 22.75 -6.35
CA GLU A 50 -9.98 22.48 -7.12
C GLU A 50 -10.20 22.45 -8.63
N MET A 51 -9.22 23.01 -9.34
CA MET A 51 -9.11 23.00 -10.80
C MET A 51 -7.64 22.93 -11.21
N LEU A 52 -7.35 22.14 -12.24
CA LEU A 52 -6.11 22.22 -13.00
C LEU A 52 -6.45 22.67 -14.42
N GLN A 53 -5.80 23.73 -14.89
CA GLN A 53 -5.89 24.20 -16.27
C GLN A 53 -4.49 24.23 -16.89
N ILE A 54 -4.40 23.74 -18.14
CA ILE A 54 -3.17 23.72 -18.93
C ILE A 54 -3.50 24.30 -20.30
N ASP A 55 -2.87 25.44 -20.60
CA ASP A 55 -2.95 26.11 -21.90
C ASP A 55 -1.66 25.83 -22.69
N LEU A 56 -1.78 25.26 -23.88
CA LEU A 56 -0.64 24.89 -24.71
C LEU A 56 -0.47 25.81 -25.92
N ASP A 57 0.79 26.17 -26.19
CA ASP A 57 1.24 26.60 -27.52
C ASP A 57 1.97 25.42 -28.18
N ASP A 58 1.29 24.79 -29.14
CA ASP A 58 1.63 23.48 -29.70
C ASP A 58 1.78 22.38 -28.63
N ARG A 59 3.01 22.15 -28.14
CA ARG A 59 3.34 21.13 -27.11
C ARG A 59 4.02 21.76 -25.90
N THR A 60 3.92 23.07 -25.77
CA THR A 60 4.66 23.83 -24.76
C THR A 60 3.70 24.63 -23.92
N ALA A 61 3.73 24.42 -22.61
CA ALA A 61 3.11 25.32 -21.66
C ALA A 61 4.16 26.37 -21.28
N GLU A 62 3.92 27.64 -21.62
CA GLU A 62 4.80 28.73 -21.18
C GLU A 62 4.69 28.95 -19.67
N ASN A 63 5.62 29.72 -19.10
CA ASN A 63 5.55 30.11 -17.68
C ASN A 63 4.20 30.77 -17.36
N GLY A 64 3.47 30.23 -16.37
CA GLY A 64 2.12 30.67 -16.00
C GLY A 64 0.96 29.99 -16.75
N HIS A 65 1.23 29.11 -17.71
CA HIS A 65 0.18 28.45 -18.51
C HIS A 65 -0.31 27.11 -17.93
N ILE A 66 0.32 26.60 -16.89
CA ILE A 66 -0.24 25.54 -16.06
C ILE A 66 -0.68 26.21 -14.77
N THR A 67 -1.98 26.22 -14.51
CA THR A 67 -2.58 26.84 -13.34
C THR A 67 -3.33 25.79 -12.53
N TYR A 68 -2.93 25.61 -11.27
CA TYR A 68 -3.77 24.95 -10.27
C TYR A 68 -4.43 26.03 -9.41
N ASN A 69 -5.75 25.97 -9.29
CA ASN A 69 -6.53 26.89 -8.45
C ASN A 69 -7.38 26.06 -7.48
N SER A 70 -7.51 26.55 -6.25
CA SER A 70 -8.51 26.03 -5.33
C SER A 70 -9.30 27.16 -4.68
N LYS A 71 -10.62 27.13 -4.80
CA LYS A 71 -11.53 28.13 -4.22
C LYS A 71 -12.04 27.72 -2.84
N VAL A 72 -12.25 28.73 -2.01
CA VAL A 72 -12.94 28.59 -0.72
C VAL A 72 -14.44 28.40 -0.95
N TRP A 73 -15.04 27.47 -0.21
CA TRP A 73 -16.49 27.31 -0.11
C TRP A 73 -16.94 27.36 1.36
N THR A 74 -18.24 27.49 1.55
CA THR A 74 -18.87 27.56 2.86
C THR A 74 -19.64 26.27 3.14
N GLU A 75 -19.50 25.73 4.34
CA GLU A 75 -20.13 24.50 4.82
C GLU A 75 -20.91 24.80 6.10
N GLN A 76 -22.11 24.22 6.27
CA GLN A 76 -22.89 24.40 7.50
C GLN A 76 -22.30 23.53 8.61
N PHE A 77 -22.32 24.02 9.86
CA PHE A 77 -22.02 23.15 11.00
C PHE A 77 -23.12 22.10 11.19
N GLU A 78 -22.76 20.93 11.70
CA GLU A 78 -23.76 19.93 12.13
C GLU A 78 -24.76 20.54 13.13
N TYR A 79 -24.23 21.28 14.13
CA TYR A 79 -25.07 22.15 14.96
C TYR A 79 -25.44 23.45 14.21
N GLN A 80 -26.44 23.33 13.35
CA GLN A 80 -26.94 24.37 12.43
C GLN A 80 -27.09 25.79 13.03
N PRO A 81 -27.49 26.01 14.30
CA PRO A 81 -27.60 27.36 14.87
C PRO A 81 -26.27 28.15 14.94
N TRP A 82 -25.12 27.49 14.82
CA TRP A 82 -23.82 28.16 14.69
C TRP A 82 -23.61 28.83 13.32
N GLY A 83 -24.40 28.48 12.32
CA GLY A 83 -24.24 28.94 10.94
C GLY A 83 -23.26 28.06 10.18
N SER A 84 -22.18 28.65 9.70
CA SER A 84 -21.25 27.98 8.78
C SER A 84 -19.79 28.30 9.06
N PHE A 85 -18.90 27.49 8.49
CA PHE A 85 -17.47 27.73 8.39
C PHE A 85 -17.00 27.64 6.94
N GLU A 86 -15.77 28.04 6.70
CA GLU A 86 -15.17 28.05 5.37
C GLU A 86 -14.12 26.96 5.23
N ARG A 87 -14.07 26.35 4.05
CA ARG A 87 -13.10 25.32 3.69
C ARG A 87 -12.45 25.60 2.36
N VAL A 88 -11.26 25.04 2.18
CA VAL A 88 -10.51 25.01 0.93
C VAL A 88 -9.90 23.64 0.76
N ALA A 89 -9.90 23.11 -0.46
CA ALA A 89 -9.20 21.87 -0.76
C ALA A 89 -7.78 22.17 -1.20
N PHE A 90 -6.82 21.36 -0.79
CA PHE A 90 -5.44 21.49 -1.24
C PHE A 90 -4.86 20.11 -1.49
N PHE A 91 -4.60 19.82 -2.76
CA PHE A 91 -4.09 18.53 -3.24
C PHE A 91 -4.98 17.35 -2.84
N GLY A 92 -6.27 17.46 -3.15
CA GLY A 92 -7.25 16.39 -2.92
C GLY A 92 -7.77 16.26 -1.49
N LYS A 93 -7.33 17.13 -0.56
CA LYS A 93 -7.76 17.10 0.85
C LYS A 93 -8.43 18.41 1.29
N PRO A 94 -9.55 18.37 2.01
CA PRO A 94 -10.23 19.57 2.50
C PRO A 94 -9.63 20.06 3.82
N TYR A 95 -9.40 21.37 3.92
CA TYR A 95 -8.88 22.05 5.10
C TYR A 95 -9.85 23.16 5.53
N PHE A 96 -9.84 23.47 6.82
CA PHE A 96 -10.47 24.65 7.37
C PHE A 96 -9.75 25.91 6.85
N ALA A 97 -10.52 26.86 6.32
CA ALA A 97 -10.04 28.11 5.75
C ALA A 97 -10.37 29.33 6.63
N GLY A 98 -11.48 29.31 7.36
CA GLY A 98 -11.92 30.47 8.14
C GLY A 98 -13.32 30.35 8.72
N TYR A 99 -13.73 31.41 9.42
CA TYR A 99 -15.10 31.61 9.86
C TYR A 99 -15.65 32.92 9.28
N PRO A 100 -16.86 32.89 8.73
CA PRO A 100 -17.69 34.09 8.58
C PRO A 100 -18.06 34.67 9.96
N GLU A 101 -18.55 35.91 9.99
CA GLU A 101 -19.10 36.51 11.22
C GLU A 101 -20.26 35.66 11.78
N SER A 102 -20.18 35.30 13.07
CA SER A 102 -21.14 34.41 13.73
C SER A 102 -21.39 34.79 15.19
N SER A 103 -22.20 34.00 15.90
CA SER A 103 -22.53 34.24 17.31
C SER A 103 -21.33 34.11 18.27
N PHE A 104 -20.25 33.44 17.86
CA PHE A 104 -19.08 33.17 18.71
C PHE A 104 -17.77 33.79 18.19
N THR A 105 -17.76 34.35 16.98
CA THR A 105 -16.57 34.98 16.41
C THR A 105 -16.89 36.06 15.38
N GLU A 106 -16.01 37.06 15.31
CA GLU A 106 -15.92 37.93 14.13
C GLU A 106 -15.33 37.13 12.96
N GLU A 107 -15.50 37.65 11.74
CA GLU A 107 -14.91 37.07 10.53
C GLU A 107 -13.39 36.92 10.69
N VAL A 108 -12.89 35.71 10.44
CA VAL A 108 -11.46 35.40 10.58
C VAL A 108 -11.04 34.35 9.56
N SER A 109 -10.09 34.71 8.69
CA SER A 109 -9.50 33.79 7.74
C SER A 109 -8.19 33.20 8.29
N SER A 110 -8.15 31.87 8.43
CA SER A 110 -6.91 31.12 8.64
C SER A 110 -6.09 31.08 7.36
N LEU A 111 -6.76 30.96 6.20
CA LEU A 111 -6.12 30.90 4.90
C LEU A 111 -5.39 32.20 4.53
N GLU A 112 -5.95 33.38 4.82
CA GLU A 112 -5.28 34.66 4.56
C GLU A 112 -3.95 34.78 5.34
N LYS A 113 -3.81 34.06 6.46
CA LYS A 113 -2.55 33.94 7.22
C LYS A 113 -1.61 32.87 6.69
N GLY A 114 -2.01 32.16 5.62
CA GLY A 114 -1.30 31.03 5.06
C GLY A 114 -1.45 29.75 5.87
N GLU A 115 -2.39 29.67 6.81
CA GLU A 115 -2.51 28.56 7.75
C GLU A 115 -3.65 27.62 7.32
N LEU A 116 -3.31 26.41 6.85
CA LEU A 116 -4.28 25.34 6.63
C LEU A 116 -4.40 24.46 7.87
N ARG A 117 -5.63 24.24 8.32
CA ARG A 117 -5.96 23.47 9.53
C ARG A 117 -6.93 22.34 9.20
N GLU A 118 -6.93 21.29 9.99
CA GLU A 118 -7.90 20.20 9.83
C GLU A 118 -9.14 20.48 10.69
N VAL A 119 -10.32 20.11 10.19
CA VAL A 119 -11.51 19.94 11.02
C VAL A 119 -11.40 18.58 11.69
N LEU A 120 -11.40 18.56 13.01
CA LEU A 120 -11.17 17.37 13.83
C LEU A 120 -12.47 16.78 14.39
N MET A 121 -13.45 17.63 14.66
CA MET A 121 -14.80 17.27 15.10
C MET A 121 -15.80 18.30 14.57
N ASP A 122 -16.92 17.84 14.04
CA ASP A 122 -18.14 18.61 13.80
C ASP A 122 -19.29 17.64 14.08
N ASP A 123 -19.92 17.77 15.23
CA ASP A 123 -21.03 16.90 15.65
C ASP A 123 -22.12 17.66 16.40
N ASP A 124 -23.36 17.20 16.28
CA ASP A 124 -24.52 17.67 17.03
C ASP A 124 -25.00 16.64 18.08
N ILE A 125 -24.19 15.60 18.31
CA ILE A 125 -24.56 14.46 19.15
C ILE A 125 -24.74 14.92 20.59
N THR A 126 -25.90 14.62 21.15
CA THR A 126 -26.17 14.96 22.54
C THR A 126 -25.28 14.18 23.50
N GLN A 127 -24.46 14.89 24.28
CA GLN A 127 -23.60 14.30 25.31
C GLN A 127 -23.94 14.82 26.71
N THR A 128 -24.10 13.90 27.67
CA THR A 128 -24.35 14.26 29.07
C THR A 128 -23.08 14.15 29.90
N LEU A 129 -22.59 15.28 30.40
CA LEU A 129 -21.47 15.37 31.33
C LEU A 129 -21.94 15.48 32.79
N SER A 130 -21.07 15.11 33.72
CA SER A 130 -21.25 15.28 35.17
C SER A 130 -19.89 15.54 35.81
N LEU A 131 -19.83 15.85 37.11
CA LEU A 131 -18.54 16.06 37.79
C LEU A 131 -17.56 14.87 37.69
N ASN A 132 -18.07 13.66 37.34
CA ASN A 132 -17.28 12.45 37.13
C ASN A 132 -17.19 12.03 35.65
N ARG A 133 -17.83 12.76 34.73
CA ARG A 133 -17.85 12.46 33.29
C ARG A 133 -17.45 13.69 32.48
N THR A 134 -16.36 13.57 31.74
CA THR A 134 -15.75 14.62 30.91
C THR A 134 -16.01 14.37 29.43
N LEU A 135 -15.83 15.40 28.60
CA LEU A 135 -15.81 15.27 27.15
C LEU A 135 -14.35 15.16 26.70
N ALA A 136 -14.00 14.03 26.08
CA ALA A 136 -12.71 13.88 25.40
C ALA A 136 -12.79 14.57 24.04
N LEU A 137 -11.79 15.39 23.75
CA LEU A 137 -11.62 16.11 22.49
C LEU A 137 -10.35 15.58 21.79
N GLN A 138 -10.14 15.94 20.54
CA GLN A 138 -8.95 15.52 19.79
C GLN A 138 -7.69 16.24 20.30
N GLN A 139 -6.51 15.74 19.97
CA GLN A 139 -5.19 16.35 20.29
C GLN A 139 -4.92 16.57 21.79
N GLY A 140 -5.39 15.65 22.63
CA GLY A 140 -5.11 15.64 24.07
C GLY A 140 -5.94 16.63 24.89
N TYR A 141 -6.97 17.23 24.28
CA TYR A 141 -7.89 18.13 24.96
C TYR A 141 -8.99 17.36 25.72
N VAL A 142 -9.38 17.87 26.89
CA VAL A 142 -10.49 17.33 27.68
C VAL A 142 -11.27 18.46 28.32
N LEU A 143 -12.58 18.52 28.09
CA LEU A 143 -13.48 19.50 28.73
C LEU A 143 -14.13 18.89 29.97
N VAL A 144 -13.94 19.56 31.11
CA VAL A 144 -14.35 19.07 32.43
C VAL A 144 -15.36 20.05 33.06
N PRO A 145 -16.56 19.61 33.46
CA PRO A 145 -17.44 20.43 34.28
C PRO A 145 -16.90 20.48 35.73
N GLN A 146 -16.55 21.66 36.21
CA GLN A 146 -16.10 21.87 37.60
C GLN A 146 -17.26 22.16 38.55
N GLU A 147 -18.28 22.87 38.07
CA GLU A 147 -19.45 23.24 38.85
C GLU A 147 -20.67 23.29 37.94
N ILE A 148 -21.80 22.73 38.38
CA ILE A 148 -23.08 22.76 37.66
C ILE A 148 -24.10 23.42 38.58
N SER A 149 -24.65 24.55 38.15
CA SER A 149 -25.57 25.37 38.95
C SER A 149 -26.93 25.47 38.26
N GLU A 150 -27.87 24.60 38.64
CA GLU A 150 -29.26 24.62 38.16
C GLU A 150 -29.94 25.98 38.43
N LYS A 151 -29.76 26.57 39.62
CA LYS A 151 -30.38 27.87 39.98
C LYS A 151 -29.99 29.02 39.05
N LYS A 152 -28.81 28.93 38.45
CA LYS A 152 -28.30 29.94 37.51
C LYS A 152 -28.43 29.50 36.06
N GLY A 153 -28.71 28.21 35.81
CA GLY A 153 -28.65 27.61 34.48
C GLY A 153 -27.24 27.73 33.87
N THR A 154 -26.19 27.50 34.68
CA THR A 154 -24.79 27.67 34.23
C THR A 154 -23.93 26.48 34.59
N VAL A 155 -22.91 26.22 33.77
CA VAL A 155 -21.84 25.24 34.04
C VAL A 155 -20.50 25.96 33.98
N ASN A 156 -19.65 25.76 34.99
CA ASN A 156 -18.26 26.20 34.95
C ASN A 156 -17.41 25.08 34.33
N PHE A 157 -16.89 25.31 33.13
CA PHE A 157 -16.00 24.39 32.44
C PHE A 157 -14.53 24.72 32.69
N LEU A 158 -13.72 23.66 32.75
CA LEU A 158 -12.27 23.69 32.69
C LEU A 158 -11.82 22.88 31.48
N LEU A 159 -11.05 23.50 30.59
CA LEU A 159 -10.39 22.82 29.49
C LEU A 159 -8.97 22.43 29.93
N LEU A 160 -8.66 21.15 29.77
CA LEU A 160 -7.33 20.59 29.96
C LEU A 160 -6.70 20.27 28.60
N LYS A 161 -5.39 20.42 28.48
CA LYS A 161 -4.57 19.84 27.41
C LYS A 161 -3.46 19.01 28.03
N ASP A 162 -3.38 17.74 27.68
CA ASP A 162 -2.39 16.79 28.23
C ASP A 162 -2.39 16.77 29.78
N GLY A 163 -3.58 16.91 30.37
CA GLY A 163 -3.79 16.98 31.82
C GLY A 163 -3.51 18.34 32.47
N LEU A 164 -3.06 19.35 31.73
CA LEU A 164 -2.78 20.70 32.23
C LEU A 164 -3.92 21.68 31.90
N PRO A 165 -4.35 22.55 32.83
CA PRO A 165 -5.41 23.51 32.58
C PRO A 165 -4.96 24.62 31.62
N VAL A 166 -5.74 24.85 30.55
CA VAL A 166 -5.46 25.87 29.52
C VAL A 166 -6.53 26.94 29.41
N ASN A 167 -7.78 26.65 29.80
CA ASN A 167 -8.87 27.63 29.80
C ASN A 167 -9.95 27.25 30.83
N SER A 168 -10.72 28.23 31.32
CA SER A 168 -11.92 28.00 32.12
C SER A 168 -12.94 29.09 31.87
N SER A 169 -14.22 28.71 31.78
CA SER A 169 -15.32 29.65 31.52
C SER A 169 -16.63 29.15 32.14
N VAL A 170 -17.46 30.10 32.58
CA VAL A 170 -18.83 29.83 33.02
C VAL A 170 -19.76 30.06 31.83
N VAL A 171 -20.51 29.02 31.44
CA VAL A 171 -21.37 29.01 30.25
C VAL A 171 -22.81 28.85 30.69
N SER A 172 -23.71 29.67 30.14
CA SER A 172 -25.15 29.59 30.41
C SER A 172 -25.84 28.63 29.43
N ILE A 173 -26.99 28.09 29.82
CA ILE A 173 -27.83 27.30 28.91
C ILE A 173 -28.15 28.12 27.65
N GLY A 174 -27.96 27.51 26.49
CA GLY A 174 -28.13 28.13 25.17
C GLY A 174 -26.89 28.90 24.68
N GLU A 175 -25.84 29.02 25.49
CA GLU A 175 -24.56 29.60 25.08
C GLU A 175 -23.54 28.51 24.76
N SER A 176 -22.40 28.92 24.18
CA SER A 176 -21.32 27.99 23.83
C SER A 176 -20.06 28.30 24.65
N PHE A 177 -19.37 27.26 25.09
CA PHE A 177 -17.98 27.35 25.49
C PHE A 177 -17.14 27.59 24.22
N VAL A 178 -16.26 28.60 24.24
CA VAL A 178 -15.40 28.94 23.11
C VAL A 178 -13.96 29.07 23.60
N TYR A 179 -13.08 28.23 23.10
CA TYR A 179 -11.64 28.37 23.31
C TYR A 179 -10.98 28.87 22.03
N LYS A 180 -10.25 29.99 22.15
CA LYS A 180 -9.53 30.62 21.05
C LYS A 180 -8.02 30.47 21.26
N ILE A 181 -7.30 30.27 20.16
CA ILE A 181 -5.85 30.47 20.09
C ILE A 181 -5.65 31.73 19.28
N ASP A 182 -5.03 32.73 19.90
CA ASP A 182 -5.07 34.12 19.45
C ASP A 182 -6.54 34.56 19.26
N ASP A 183 -6.94 34.91 18.03
CA ASP A 183 -8.31 35.34 17.71
C ASP A 183 -9.16 34.23 17.05
N LEU A 184 -8.57 33.07 16.74
CA LEU A 184 -9.23 31.98 16.04
C LEU A 184 -9.91 31.03 17.04
N PRO A 185 -11.25 30.83 16.98
CA PRO A 185 -11.91 29.74 17.69
C PRO A 185 -11.34 28.39 17.25
N VAL A 186 -10.89 27.57 18.21
CA VAL A 186 -10.33 26.24 17.95
C VAL A 186 -11.25 25.14 18.50
N ILE A 187 -11.95 25.42 19.60
CA ILE A 187 -12.95 24.51 20.20
C ILE A 187 -14.20 25.31 20.52
N VAL A 188 -15.36 24.84 20.04
CA VAL A 188 -16.68 25.38 20.34
C VAL A 188 -17.57 24.25 20.84
N VAL A 189 -18.21 24.42 22.00
CA VAL A 189 -19.08 23.40 22.61
C VAL A 189 -20.37 24.03 23.10
N HIS A 190 -21.52 23.60 22.57
CA HIS A 190 -22.83 24.16 22.90
C HIS A 190 -23.42 23.54 24.16
N LEU A 191 -23.84 24.36 25.12
CA LEU A 191 -24.54 23.90 26.33
C LEU A 191 -26.06 23.96 26.12
N THR A 192 -26.66 22.81 25.84
CA THR A 192 -28.11 22.68 25.63
C THR A 192 -28.90 22.76 26.94
N ASN A 193 -28.38 22.18 28.02
CA ASN A 193 -29.09 22.11 29.30
C ASN A 193 -28.16 21.93 30.49
N ALA A 194 -28.61 22.35 31.67
CA ALA A 194 -27.92 22.12 32.94
C ALA A 194 -28.94 21.85 34.04
N MET A 195 -28.89 20.65 34.65
CA MET A 195 -29.87 20.18 35.63
C MET A 195 -29.20 19.56 36.86
N LEU A 196 -29.91 19.55 38.00
CA LEU A 196 -29.53 18.80 39.19
C LEU A 196 -30.56 17.68 39.43
N GLY A 197 -30.16 16.44 39.15
CA GLY A 197 -31.00 15.25 39.36
C GLY A 197 -30.46 14.38 40.48
N ALA A 198 -31.27 14.06 41.49
CA ALA A 198 -30.93 13.10 42.57
C ALA A 198 -29.62 13.35 43.36
N GLY A 199 -29.06 14.57 43.31
CA GLY A 199 -27.79 14.92 43.97
C GLY A 199 -26.58 14.98 43.03
N GLU A 200 -26.75 14.69 41.74
CA GLU A 200 -25.72 14.82 40.71
C GLU A 200 -26.07 15.95 39.74
N GLY A 201 -25.11 16.83 39.47
CA GLY A 201 -25.22 17.84 38.42
C GLY A 201 -24.96 17.21 37.07
N LEU A 202 -25.84 17.47 36.11
CA LEU A 202 -25.72 17.02 34.73
C LEU A 202 -25.70 18.23 33.80
N ALA A 203 -24.76 18.23 32.85
CA ALA A 203 -24.68 19.20 31.77
C ALA A 203 -24.91 18.45 30.45
N GLU A 204 -25.85 18.94 29.64
CA GLU A 204 -26.19 18.36 28.35
C GLU A 204 -25.61 19.24 27.26
N LEU A 205 -24.73 18.66 26.45
CA LEU A 205 -24.10 19.29 25.30
C LEU A 205 -24.81 18.82 24.03
N GLY A 206 -25.01 19.70 23.06
CA GLY A 206 -25.70 19.36 21.80
C GLY A 206 -24.98 19.81 20.54
N GLY A 207 -23.71 20.19 20.67
CA GLY A 207 -22.86 20.56 19.55
C GLY A 207 -21.41 20.63 19.98
N VAL A 208 -20.51 20.05 19.18
CA VAL A 208 -19.06 20.10 19.35
C VAL A 208 -18.41 20.39 18.00
N PHE A 209 -17.63 21.47 17.94
CA PHE A 209 -16.75 21.75 16.81
C PHE A 209 -15.32 21.91 17.29
N GLN A 210 -14.38 21.27 16.60
CA GLN A 210 -12.96 21.38 16.87
C GLN A 210 -12.15 21.41 15.56
N ILE A 211 -11.21 22.33 15.48
CA ILE A 211 -10.14 22.34 14.47
C ILE A 211 -8.79 22.03 15.11
N SER A 212 -7.80 21.71 14.27
CA SER A 212 -6.42 21.50 14.71
C SER A 212 -5.87 22.76 15.37
N ASP A 213 -5.28 22.58 16.56
CA ASP A 213 -4.80 23.70 17.36
C ASP A 213 -3.53 24.36 16.80
N ARG A 214 -2.88 23.71 15.85
CA ARG A 214 -1.80 24.21 15.01
C ARG A 214 -2.14 23.98 13.54
N PRO A 215 -1.60 24.81 12.64
CA PRO A 215 -1.70 24.55 11.20
C PRO A 215 -0.92 23.28 10.84
N VAL A 216 -1.52 22.44 10.01
CA VAL A 216 -0.87 21.25 9.46
C VAL A 216 0.02 21.63 8.27
N LEU A 217 -0.32 22.71 7.55
CA LEU A 217 0.48 23.27 6.47
C LEU A 217 0.52 24.80 6.59
N ASN A 218 1.67 25.37 6.24
CA ASN A 218 1.86 26.82 6.13
C ASN A 218 2.23 27.17 4.69
N LEU A 219 1.47 28.11 4.12
CA LEU A 219 1.65 28.63 2.77
C LEU A 219 2.47 29.91 2.81
N PHE A 220 3.35 30.08 1.83
CA PHE A 220 4.19 31.28 1.69
C PHE A 220 4.28 31.65 0.21
N GLU A 221 3.92 32.89 -0.11
CA GLU A 221 3.94 33.37 -1.50
C GLU A 221 5.35 33.19 -2.10
N GLY A 222 5.39 32.66 -3.31
CA GLY A 222 6.61 32.31 -4.02
C GLY A 222 7.24 30.97 -3.63
N ALA A 223 6.62 30.20 -2.72
CA ALA A 223 7.05 28.84 -2.43
C ALA A 223 7.01 27.97 -3.69
N MET A 224 8.11 27.24 -3.92
CA MET A 224 8.21 26.26 -4.99
C MET A 224 7.71 24.91 -4.49
N ILE A 225 6.79 24.29 -5.22
CA ILE A 225 6.23 22.97 -4.96
C ILE A 225 6.35 22.19 -6.26
N GLY A 226 7.36 21.33 -6.36
CA GLY A 226 7.70 20.66 -7.62
C GLY A 226 8.05 21.68 -8.71
N GLU A 227 7.34 21.60 -9.83
CA GLU A 227 7.45 22.51 -10.98
C GLU A 227 6.56 23.76 -10.85
N MET A 228 5.67 23.76 -9.85
CA MET A 228 4.72 24.83 -9.59
C MET A 228 5.25 25.80 -8.53
N LYS A 229 4.75 27.03 -8.58
CA LYS A 229 5.03 28.10 -7.63
C LYS A 229 3.70 28.61 -7.11
N LEU A 230 3.59 28.74 -5.79
CA LEU A 230 2.47 29.44 -5.15
C LEU A 230 2.55 30.93 -5.50
N THR A 231 1.65 31.40 -6.35
CA THR A 231 1.63 32.80 -6.84
C THR A 231 0.70 33.68 -6.05
N ASP A 232 -0.38 33.12 -5.51
CA ASP A 232 -1.34 33.86 -4.69
C ASP A 232 -2.04 32.94 -3.69
N TYR A 233 -2.44 33.51 -2.56
CA TYR A 233 -3.45 32.93 -1.68
C TYR A 233 -4.16 34.05 -0.93
N SER A 234 -5.48 33.94 -0.82
CA SER A 234 -6.34 34.93 -0.21
C SER A 234 -7.40 34.24 0.65
N GLN A 235 -8.31 34.99 1.27
CA GLN A 235 -9.47 34.39 1.93
C GLN A 235 -10.45 33.70 0.94
N PHE A 236 -10.23 33.80 -0.37
CA PHE A 236 -11.13 33.26 -1.39
C PHE A 236 -10.54 32.09 -2.16
N ASP A 237 -9.20 32.01 -2.29
CA ASP A 237 -8.56 31.03 -3.15
C ASP A 237 -7.06 30.83 -2.88
N ILE A 238 -6.52 29.78 -3.48
CA ILE A 238 -5.10 29.44 -3.59
C ILE A 238 -4.78 29.29 -5.08
N VAL A 239 -3.68 29.89 -5.54
CA VAL A 239 -3.24 29.83 -6.95
C VAL A 239 -1.79 29.39 -7.05
N LEU A 240 -1.55 28.34 -7.84
CA LEU A 240 -0.23 27.86 -8.20
C LEU A 240 -0.07 27.91 -9.72
N GLU A 241 1.10 28.35 -10.17
CA GLU A 241 1.47 28.42 -11.58
C GLU A 241 2.81 27.72 -11.85
N ASN A 242 3.00 27.13 -13.02
CA ASN A 242 4.32 26.63 -13.40
C ASN A 242 5.32 27.79 -13.48
N ASN A 243 6.48 27.62 -12.84
CA ASN A 243 7.50 28.68 -12.73
C ASN A 243 8.48 28.73 -13.92
N ARG A 244 8.30 27.84 -14.89
CA ARG A 244 9.10 27.78 -16.12
C ARG A 244 8.30 27.16 -17.25
N THR A 245 8.73 27.42 -18.47
CA THR A 245 8.23 26.75 -19.66
C THR A 245 8.44 25.22 -19.57
N ILE A 246 7.39 24.45 -19.85
CA ILE A 246 7.38 22.98 -19.84
C ILE A 246 7.01 22.48 -21.23
N ASN A 247 7.82 21.59 -21.80
CA ASN A 247 7.55 20.97 -23.09
C ASN A 247 7.05 19.54 -22.88
N LEU A 248 5.84 19.27 -23.35
CA LEU A 248 5.19 17.96 -23.29
C LEU A 248 5.77 17.06 -24.39
N LYS A 249 6.91 16.44 -24.08
CA LYS A 249 7.54 15.45 -24.97
C LYS A 249 6.71 14.18 -25.00
N ARG A 250 6.76 13.46 -26.13
CA ARG A 250 6.06 12.16 -26.25
C ARG A 250 6.66 11.18 -25.26
N ASP A 251 5.83 10.30 -24.73
CA ASP A 251 6.27 9.23 -23.82
C ASP A 251 7.05 9.79 -22.63
N THR A 252 6.44 10.78 -21.95
CA THR A 252 7.04 11.36 -20.75
C THR A 252 6.03 11.55 -19.63
N VAL A 253 6.53 11.44 -18.40
CA VAL A 253 5.80 11.77 -17.18
C VAL A 253 6.45 13.01 -16.56
N ILE A 254 5.63 14.01 -16.26
CA ILE A 254 6.05 15.29 -15.68
C ILE A 254 5.41 15.42 -14.29
N SER A 255 6.20 15.39 -13.22
CA SER A 255 5.70 15.67 -11.87
C SER A 255 5.46 17.18 -11.71
N LEU A 256 4.20 17.60 -11.56
CA LEU A 256 3.86 19.01 -11.36
C LEU A 256 4.08 19.43 -9.91
N ILE A 257 3.51 18.64 -9.00
CA ILE A 257 3.61 18.78 -7.54
C ILE A 257 3.74 17.37 -6.94
N PRO A 258 4.18 17.20 -5.68
CA PRO A 258 4.15 15.89 -5.02
C PRO A 258 2.74 15.29 -5.09
N GLY A 259 2.64 14.08 -5.63
CA GLY A 259 1.37 13.36 -5.78
C GLY A 259 0.53 13.76 -7.00
N LEU A 260 0.93 14.72 -7.83
CA LEU A 260 0.24 15.01 -9.11
C LEU A 260 1.24 15.05 -10.27
N GLU A 261 1.05 14.13 -11.18
CA GLU A 261 1.85 13.98 -12.40
C GLU A 261 1.00 14.27 -13.62
N MET A 262 1.67 14.52 -14.74
CA MET A 262 1.08 14.62 -16.06
C MET A 262 1.75 13.58 -16.95
N VAL A 263 0.95 12.66 -17.49
CA VAL A 263 1.44 11.61 -18.41
C VAL A 263 1.14 12.06 -19.83
N VAL A 264 2.19 12.16 -20.64
CA VAL A 264 2.12 12.53 -22.06
C VAL A 264 2.30 11.27 -22.90
N LEU A 265 1.26 10.92 -23.64
CA LEU A 265 1.22 9.72 -24.46
C LEU A 265 2.09 9.87 -25.72
N ASP A 266 2.47 8.74 -26.34
CA ASP A 266 3.26 8.73 -27.58
C ASP A 266 2.40 9.02 -28.83
N PHE A 267 1.80 10.22 -28.87
CA PHE A 267 1.04 10.70 -30.01
C PHE A 267 1.73 11.86 -30.75
N PRO A 268 1.50 11.98 -32.07
CA PRO A 268 1.91 13.15 -32.81
C PRO A 268 1.44 14.48 -32.22
N GLU A 269 0.17 14.51 -31.87
CA GLU A 269 -0.51 15.60 -31.18
C GLU A 269 -0.31 15.49 -29.65
N PRO A 270 -0.39 16.59 -28.89
CA PRO A 270 -0.28 16.57 -27.44
C PRO A 270 -1.51 15.91 -26.80
N VAL A 271 -1.44 14.59 -26.60
CA VAL A 271 -2.42 13.83 -25.82
C VAL A 271 -1.83 13.51 -24.46
N TYR A 272 -2.49 13.95 -23.40
CA TYR A 272 -2.00 13.82 -22.03
C TYR A 272 -3.15 13.84 -21.02
N TYR A 273 -2.86 13.43 -19.79
CA TYR A 273 -3.79 13.47 -18.68
C TYR A 273 -3.04 13.60 -17.34
N PRO A 274 -3.66 14.20 -16.31
CA PRO A 274 -3.11 14.21 -14.97
C PRO A 274 -3.32 12.86 -14.28
N VAL A 275 -2.38 12.49 -13.42
CA VAL A 275 -2.48 11.36 -12.50
C VAL A 275 -2.18 11.86 -11.10
N GLY A 276 -3.19 11.76 -10.24
CA GLY A 276 -3.06 12.00 -8.82
C GLY A 276 -2.77 10.71 -8.07
N TRP A 277 -1.89 10.76 -7.08
CA TRP A 277 -1.47 9.63 -6.26
C TRP A 277 -1.97 9.81 -4.83
N ILE A 278 -2.50 8.72 -4.26
CA ILE A 278 -2.97 8.64 -2.88
C ILE A 278 -2.02 7.69 -2.13
N TYR A 279 -1.33 8.24 -1.13
CA TYR A 279 -0.38 7.53 -0.28
C TYR A 279 -0.89 7.40 1.16
N ASP A 280 -2.11 7.85 1.46
CA ASP A 280 -2.63 7.69 2.82
C ASP A 280 -2.98 6.22 3.05
N PHE A 281 -2.61 5.69 4.21
CA PHE A 281 -3.03 4.34 4.59
C PHE A 281 -4.55 4.25 4.70
N GLY A 282 -5.13 3.19 4.11
CA GLY A 282 -6.55 2.90 4.24
C GLY A 282 -7.22 2.49 2.94
N VAL A 283 -8.53 2.32 3.00
CA VAL A 283 -9.36 2.04 1.81
C VAL A 283 -9.78 3.37 1.20
N HIS A 284 -9.48 3.54 -0.09
CA HIS A 284 -9.79 4.75 -0.84
C HIS A 284 -10.72 4.46 -2.00
N GLU A 285 -11.68 5.36 -2.20
CA GLU A 285 -12.56 5.33 -3.36
C GLU A 285 -11.87 5.98 -4.56
N ILE A 286 -11.72 5.20 -5.63
CA ILE A 286 -11.17 5.63 -6.90
C ILE A 286 -12.37 5.89 -7.81
N ARG A 287 -12.88 7.12 -7.77
CA ARG A 287 -14.07 7.52 -8.52
C ARG A 287 -13.76 7.99 -9.94
N GLY A 288 -14.74 7.84 -10.82
CA GLY A 288 -14.79 8.51 -12.11
C GLY A 288 -15.50 9.86 -12.04
N PRO A 289 -15.78 10.48 -13.21
CA PRO A 289 -16.60 11.67 -13.29
C PRO A 289 -17.99 11.48 -12.67
N THR A 290 -18.48 12.56 -12.08
CA THR A 290 -19.81 12.66 -11.47
C THR A 290 -20.83 13.07 -12.53
N PHE A 291 -21.99 12.45 -12.50
CA PHE A 291 -23.13 12.77 -13.36
C PHE A 291 -24.37 13.09 -12.53
N ASN A 292 -25.33 13.75 -13.17
CA ASN A 292 -26.60 14.13 -12.57
C ASN A 292 -27.78 13.90 -13.54
N SER A 293 -29.00 14.18 -13.08
CA SER A 293 -30.23 13.99 -13.88
C SER A 293 -30.32 14.83 -15.16
N SER A 294 -29.46 15.84 -15.34
CA SER A 294 -29.41 16.73 -16.50
C SER A 294 -28.21 16.50 -17.42
N SER A 295 -27.35 15.53 -17.08
CA SER A 295 -26.15 15.22 -17.85
C SER A 295 -26.51 14.70 -19.24
N ALA A 296 -25.71 15.07 -20.24
CA ALA A 296 -25.91 14.69 -21.63
C ALA A 296 -24.56 14.51 -22.34
N VAL A 297 -24.03 13.29 -22.28
CA VAL A 297 -22.77 12.91 -22.91
C VAL A 297 -23.04 12.46 -24.35
N PRO A 298 -22.44 13.10 -25.36
CA PRO A 298 -22.62 12.69 -26.75
C PRO A 298 -21.96 11.33 -27.02
N VAL A 299 -22.69 10.43 -27.68
CA VAL A 299 -22.18 9.14 -28.16
C VAL A 299 -22.66 8.85 -29.58
N ARG A 300 -22.10 7.83 -30.23
CA ARG A 300 -22.50 7.38 -31.57
C ARG A 300 -22.93 5.92 -31.54
N LEU A 301 -23.95 5.60 -32.34
CA LEU A 301 -24.34 4.22 -32.65
C LEU A 301 -24.34 4.06 -34.17
N GLY A 302 -23.23 3.56 -34.72
CA GLY A 302 -22.97 3.60 -36.16
C GLY A 302 -23.00 5.04 -36.68
N ASP A 303 -23.84 5.30 -37.69
CA ASP A 303 -24.00 6.62 -38.30
C ASP A 303 -24.97 7.57 -37.56
N TYR A 304 -25.52 7.13 -36.42
CA TYR A 304 -26.53 7.88 -35.66
C TYR A 304 -25.92 8.53 -34.41
N ASN A 305 -26.30 9.78 -34.16
CA ASN A 305 -25.96 10.48 -32.92
C ASN A 305 -26.90 10.05 -31.80
N SER A 306 -26.37 9.94 -30.58
CA SER A 306 -27.14 9.74 -29.37
C SER A 306 -26.54 10.57 -28.23
N SER A 307 -27.27 10.66 -27.13
CA SER A 307 -26.76 11.23 -25.88
C SER A 307 -27.15 10.32 -24.74
N VAL A 308 -26.25 10.17 -23.79
CA VAL A 308 -26.40 9.29 -22.62
C VAL A 308 -26.22 10.11 -21.37
N ILE A 309 -26.83 9.70 -20.26
CA ILE A 309 -26.78 10.48 -19.03
C ILE A 309 -25.46 10.30 -18.28
N ALA A 310 -24.80 9.16 -18.46
CA ALA A 310 -23.48 8.89 -17.93
C ALA A 310 -22.66 8.00 -18.87
N LYS A 311 -21.35 8.24 -18.93
CA LYS A 311 -20.37 7.42 -19.65
C LYS A 311 -19.05 7.38 -18.89
N TRP A 312 -18.65 6.19 -18.47
CA TRP A 312 -17.31 5.90 -17.97
C TRP A 312 -16.59 5.00 -18.96
N ASN A 313 -15.30 5.25 -19.19
CA ASN A 313 -14.43 4.43 -20.03
C ASN A 313 -12.96 4.59 -19.59
N ALA A 314 -12.04 3.86 -20.23
CA ALA A 314 -10.62 3.95 -19.92
C ALA A 314 -10.02 5.37 -20.08
N GLU A 315 -10.65 6.27 -20.85
CA GLU A 315 -10.16 7.65 -21.00
C GLU A 315 -10.47 8.54 -19.79
N ASN A 316 -11.50 8.24 -19.00
CA ASN A 316 -11.96 9.11 -17.91
C ASN A 316 -12.16 8.44 -16.54
N TYR A 317 -11.97 7.12 -16.46
CA TYR A 317 -12.18 6.37 -15.21
C TYR A 317 -11.05 5.38 -14.94
N SER A 318 -10.45 5.52 -13.75
CA SER A 318 -9.27 4.75 -13.35
C SER A 318 -9.57 3.32 -12.92
N GLY A 319 -10.83 3.02 -12.57
CA GLY A 319 -11.24 1.66 -12.25
C GLY A 319 -11.35 0.75 -13.47
N PHE A 320 -11.21 1.28 -14.69
CA PHE A 320 -11.09 0.47 -15.91
C PHE A 320 -9.64 0.32 -16.32
N TYR A 321 -9.32 -0.87 -16.85
CA TYR A 321 -7.98 -1.19 -17.31
C TYR A 321 -7.54 -0.19 -18.36
N PHE A 322 -6.32 0.29 -18.21
CA PHE A 322 -5.71 1.20 -19.14
C PHE A 322 -4.20 0.94 -19.21
N ASP A 323 -3.71 0.77 -20.42
CA ASP A 323 -2.30 0.63 -20.74
C ASP A 323 -1.92 1.80 -21.68
N PRO A 324 -1.03 2.71 -21.27
CA PRO A 324 -0.65 3.86 -22.08
C PRO A 324 0.04 3.50 -23.39
N ASP A 325 0.70 2.33 -23.46
CA ASP A 325 1.37 1.85 -24.67
C ASP A 325 0.36 1.36 -25.72
N ASP A 326 -0.81 0.89 -25.27
CA ASP A 326 -1.93 0.44 -26.13
C ASP A 326 -2.89 1.59 -26.55
N ALA A 327 -2.63 2.82 -26.08
CA ALA A 327 -3.57 3.95 -26.19
C ALA A 327 -3.89 4.40 -27.63
N VAL A 328 -3.22 3.87 -28.66
CA VAL A 328 -3.51 4.19 -30.07
C VAL A 328 -4.82 3.57 -30.59
N LEU A 329 -5.38 2.60 -29.87
CA LEU A 329 -6.56 1.87 -30.32
C LEU A 329 -7.84 2.58 -29.87
N ARG A 330 -8.59 3.17 -30.81
CA ARG A 330 -9.96 3.64 -30.58
C ARG A 330 -11.01 2.67 -31.11
N ASP A 331 -12.17 2.65 -30.45
CA ASP A 331 -13.30 1.79 -30.76
C ASP A 331 -14.40 2.46 -31.61
N LEU A 332 -15.49 1.70 -31.82
CA LEU A 332 -16.72 2.15 -32.50
C LEU A 332 -17.43 3.33 -31.80
N PHE A 333 -17.23 3.50 -30.50
CA PHE A 333 -17.84 4.57 -29.68
C PHE A 333 -16.91 5.79 -29.51
N GLY A 334 -15.78 5.80 -30.25
CA GLY A 334 -14.80 6.88 -30.23
C GLY A 334 -13.97 6.97 -28.96
N ALA A 335 -14.01 5.95 -28.09
CA ALA A 335 -13.18 5.82 -26.90
C ALA A 335 -11.96 4.94 -27.18
N LEU A 336 -10.97 4.93 -26.31
CA LEU A 336 -9.99 3.85 -26.29
C LEU A 336 -10.69 2.49 -26.24
N VAL A 337 -10.22 1.53 -27.03
CA VAL A 337 -10.70 0.15 -26.98
C VAL A 337 -10.50 -0.36 -25.55
N GLY A 338 -11.48 -1.09 -25.03
CA GLY A 338 -11.47 -1.57 -23.65
C GLY A 338 -12.87 -1.54 -23.06
N GLU A 339 -12.95 -1.15 -21.79
CA GLU A 339 -14.18 -1.15 -21.00
C GLU A 339 -14.92 0.18 -21.17
N THR A 340 -16.24 0.10 -21.33
CA THR A 340 -17.12 1.27 -21.33
C THR A 340 -18.42 0.91 -20.63
N LEU A 341 -18.79 1.71 -19.62
CA LEU A 341 -20.10 1.67 -18.97
C LEU A 341 -20.90 2.91 -19.37
N VAL A 342 -22.12 2.67 -19.85
CA VAL A 342 -23.05 3.73 -20.25
C VAL A 342 -24.37 3.56 -19.52
N ILE A 343 -24.93 4.66 -19.04
CA ILE A 343 -26.33 4.75 -18.63
C ILE A 343 -27.03 5.65 -19.63
N HIS A 344 -28.00 5.11 -20.36
CA HIS A 344 -28.65 5.84 -21.43
C HIS A 344 -29.63 6.89 -20.92
N SER A 345 -30.46 6.51 -19.94
CA SER A 345 -31.45 7.39 -19.32
C SER A 345 -31.76 6.95 -17.90
N ILE A 346 -32.25 7.89 -17.10
CA ILE A 346 -32.76 7.65 -15.75
C ILE A 346 -34.13 8.31 -15.63
N GLU A 347 -35.11 7.55 -15.14
CA GLU A 347 -36.47 8.02 -14.87
C GLU A 347 -36.80 7.79 -13.40
N ASP A 348 -37.19 8.84 -12.66
CA ASP A 348 -37.52 8.74 -11.23
C ASP A 348 -36.45 8.02 -10.39
N ARG A 349 -35.17 8.34 -10.62
CA ARG A 349 -34.00 7.68 -10.01
C ARG A 349 -33.90 6.18 -10.30
N ARG A 350 -34.50 5.72 -11.40
CA ARG A 350 -34.39 4.34 -11.86
C ARG A 350 -33.75 4.26 -13.23
N ILE A 351 -32.78 3.36 -13.34
CA ILE A 351 -32.27 2.91 -14.63
C ILE A 351 -33.20 1.78 -15.08
N MET A 352 -33.93 2.00 -16.16
CA MET A 352 -34.84 0.99 -16.72
C MET A 352 -34.06 -0.11 -17.44
N PRO A 353 -34.61 -1.33 -17.61
CA PRO A 353 -34.02 -2.36 -18.47
C PRO A 353 -33.82 -1.86 -19.91
N PRO A 354 -32.90 -2.43 -20.68
CA PRO A 354 -32.62 -2.00 -22.04
C PRO A 354 -33.84 -2.14 -22.96
N SER A 355 -34.07 -1.12 -23.78
CA SER A 355 -35.12 -1.11 -24.81
C SER A 355 -34.53 -1.25 -26.20
N ASN A 356 -35.32 -1.79 -27.15
CA ASN A 356 -34.97 -1.73 -28.57
C ASN A 356 -34.70 -0.27 -28.99
N PRO A 357 -33.58 0.02 -29.68
CA PRO A 357 -33.24 1.38 -30.08
C PRO A 357 -34.30 1.98 -31.01
N ILE A 358 -34.76 3.19 -30.69
CA ILE A 358 -35.68 3.96 -31.53
C ILE A 358 -34.84 4.88 -32.43
N VAL A 359 -34.87 4.61 -33.73
CA VAL A 359 -34.07 5.34 -34.73
C VAL A 359 -34.92 6.41 -35.41
N TYR A 360 -34.46 7.65 -35.34
CA TYR A 360 -35.03 8.80 -36.03
C TYR A 360 -34.20 9.09 -37.29
N GLN A 361 -34.70 8.61 -38.43
CA GLN A 361 -34.01 8.73 -39.71
C GLN A 361 -33.85 10.18 -40.18
N GLU A 362 -34.82 11.04 -39.86
CA GLU A 362 -34.89 12.43 -40.34
C GLU A 362 -33.72 13.30 -39.86
N ASN A 363 -33.27 13.07 -38.63
CA ASN A 363 -32.19 13.82 -37.97
C ASN A 363 -30.98 12.93 -37.59
N LYS A 364 -30.99 11.66 -38.00
CA LYS A 364 -29.99 10.64 -37.66
C LYS A 364 -29.73 10.54 -36.16
N THR A 365 -30.77 10.53 -35.33
CA THR A 365 -30.62 10.29 -33.88
C THR A 365 -31.16 8.94 -33.46
N VAL A 366 -30.59 8.37 -32.39
CA VAL A 366 -31.10 7.14 -31.76
C VAL A 366 -31.33 7.35 -30.27
N LEU A 367 -32.42 6.78 -29.76
CA LEU A 367 -32.74 6.75 -28.33
C LEU A 367 -32.85 5.30 -27.87
N GLN A 368 -32.26 5.02 -26.71
CA GLN A 368 -32.40 3.76 -26.01
C GLN A 368 -32.42 4.01 -24.51
N THR A 369 -32.84 3.01 -23.74
CA THR A 369 -32.80 3.00 -22.28
C THR A 369 -31.88 1.87 -21.85
N GLY A 370 -31.57 1.76 -20.56
CA GLY A 370 -30.68 0.74 -20.04
C GLY A 370 -29.34 1.26 -19.55
N LEU A 371 -28.71 0.43 -18.74
CA LEU A 371 -27.29 0.39 -18.48
C LEU A 371 -26.67 -0.65 -19.42
N GLN A 372 -25.58 -0.27 -20.07
CA GLN A 372 -24.82 -1.14 -20.93
C GLN A 372 -23.35 -1.06 -20.55
N TYR A 373 -22.77 -2.20 -20.22
CA TYR A 373 -21.32 -2.36 -20.06
C TYR A 373 -20.80 -3.14 -21.25
N THR A 374 -19.81 -2.59 -21.94
CA THR A 374 -19.22 -3.17 -23.13
C THR A 374 -17.74 -3.31 -22.91
N SER A 375 -17.22 -4.46 -23.30
CA SER A 375 -15.79 -4.70 -23.36
C SER A 375 -15.42 -5.19 -24.73
N LEU A 376 -14.35 -4.63 -25.28
CA LEU A 376 -13.88 -4.93 -26.63
C LEU A 376 -12.56 -5.67 -26.58
N ARG A 377 -12.45 -6.67 -27.44
CA ARG A 377 -11.21 -7.43 -27.61
C ARG A 377 -10.14 -6.57 -28.26
N GLN A 378 -8.91 -6.71 -27.77
CA GLN A 378 -7.76 -5.94 -28.22
C GLN A 378 -6.62 -6.86 -28.66
N PRO A 379 -5.90 -6.54 -29.74
CA PRO A 379 -4.59 -7.14 -29.96
C PRO A 379 -3.60 -6.57 -28.95
N LYS A 380 -2.80 -7.43 -28.33
CA LYS A 380 -1.65 -7.07 -27.51
C LYS A 380 -0.39 -7.67 -28.12
N GLU A 381 0.62 -6.85 -28.37
CA GLU A 381 1.90 -7.32 -28.91
C GLU A 381 2.60 -8.15 -27.84
N PHE A 382 3.19 -9.28 -28.23
CA PHE A 382 4.07 -9.99 -27.31
C PHE A 382 5.30 -9.13 -27.02
N GLU A 383 5.83 -9.21 -25.80
CA GLU A 383 7.11 -8.57 -25.46
C GLU A 383 8.21 -9.06 -26.40
N TYR A 384 8.26 -10.38 -26.68
CA TYR A 384 9.05 -10.91 -27.78
C TYR A 384 8.33 -10.69 -29.13
N LYS A 385 8.56 -9.51 -29.70
CA LYS A 385 7.91 -8.96 -30.91
C LYS A 385 7.80 -9.93 -32.10
N PRO A 386 8.77 -10.82 -32.39
CA PRO A 386 8.64 -11.76 -33.51
C PRO A 386 7.45 -12.73 -33.41
N TRP A 387 6.88 -12.93 -32.22
CA TRP A 387 5.64 -13.72 -32.05
C TRP A 387 4.38 -12.99 -32.53
N GLY A 388 4.44 -11.68 -32.79
CA GLY A 388 3.31 -10.88 -33.25
C GLY A 388 2.39 -10.48 -32.10
N TYR A 389 1.12 -10.88 -32.16
CA TYR A 389 0.09 -10.46 -31.22
C TYR A 389 -0.68 -11.65 -30.68
N TYR A 390 -1.14 -11.53 -29.43
CA TYR A 390 -2.26 -12.28 -28.90
C TYR A 390 -3.43 -11.33 -28.67
N PHE A 391 -4.56 -11.85 -28.19
CA PHE A 391 -5.73 -11.04 -27.92
C PHE A 391 -6.08 -11.03 -26.45
N THR A 392 -6.40 -9.84 -25.95
CA THR A 392 -6.91 -9.58 -24.61
C THR A 392 -8.32 -9.04 -24.66
N ILE A 393 -9.01 -9.09 -23.52
CA ILE A 393 -10.25 -8.36 -23.27
C ILE A 393 -10.22 -7.83 -21.84
N ASN A 394 -10.65 -6.59 -21.65
CA ASN A 394 -10.57 -5.95 -20.34
C ASN A 394 -11.92 -6.08 -19.64
N LEU A 395 -11.97 -6.63 -18.43
CA LEU A 395 -13.21 -6.76 -17.68
C LEU A 395 -12.95 -6.48 -16.20
N PHE A 396 -13.80 -5.60 -15.66
CA PHE A 396 -13.81 -5.20 -14.26
C PHE A 396 -12.45 -4.65 -13.79
N GLY A 397 -11.78 -3.88 -14.65
CA GLY A 397 -10.46 -3.31 -14.37
C GLY A 397 -9.28 -4.25 -14.64
N PHE A 398 -9.50 -5.49 -15.07
CA PHE A 398 -8.46 -6.48 -15.34
C PHE A 398 -8.34 -6.82 -16.82
N SER A 399 -7.11 -7.02 -17.31
CA SER A 399 -6.89 -7.56 -18.65
C SER A 399 -6.85 -9.08 -18.64
N TRP A 400 -7.68 -9.70 -19.47
CA TRP A 400 -7.81 -11.15 -19.59
C TRP A 400 -7.28 -11.63 -20.93
N PHE A 401 -6.66 -12.81 -20.96
CA PHE A 401 -6.31 -13.48 -22.19
C PHE A 401 -7.58 -14.01 -22.89
N ALA A 402 -7.86 -13.50 -24.08
CA ALA A 402 -9.00 -13.91 -24.90
C ALA A 402 -8.64 -15.04 -25.87
N GLY A 403 -7.43 -15.06 -26.42
CA GLY A 403 -7.02 -16.07 -27.39
C GLY A 403 -5.82 -15.69 -28.27
N TYR A 404 -5.36 -16.62 -29.10
CA TYR A 404 -4.33 -16.38 -30.12
C TYR A 404 -4.91 -16.07 -31.50
N ASP A 405 -6.17 -16.41 -31.74
CA ASP A 405 -6.87 -16.25 -33.01
C ASP A 405 -8.31 -15.73 -32.79
N SER A 406 -9.01 -15.37 -33.87
CA SER A 406 -10.39 -14.87 -33.81
C SER A 406 -11.21 -15.21 -35.04
N SER A 407 -12.49 -15.51 -34.86
CA SER A 407 -13.38 -16.00 -35.92
C SER A 407 -14.07 -14.90 -36.72
N PHE A 408 -13.34 -13.94 -37.30
CA PHE A 408 -13.93 -12.99 -38.27
C PHE A 408 -14.51 -13.66 -39.54
N LYS A 409 -14.56 -15.01 -39.60
CA LYS A 409 -14.97 -15.85 -40.74
C LYS A 409 -15.84 -17.03 -40.30
N ASP A 410 -17.03 -16.75 -39.74
CA ASP A 410 -18.19 -17.65 -39.56
C ASP A 410 -17.94 -19.04 -38.92
N THR A 411 -16.76 -19.30 -38.35
CA THR A 411 -16.38 -20.56 -37.71
C THR A 411 -15.57 -20.26 -36.45
N LYS A 412 -16.10 -20.64 -35.27
CA LYS A 412 -15.45 -20.39 -33.97
C LYS A 412 -13.97 -20.73 -34.02
N SER A 413 -13.16 -19.81 -33.55
CA SER A 413 -11.71 -19.89 -33.68
C SER A 413 -11.15 -20.94 -32.72
N SER A 414 -10.22 -21.77 -33.19
CA SER A 414 -9.81 -22.97 -32.45
C SER A 414 -8.96 -22.68 -31.21
N LYS A 415 -8.40 -21.46 -31.10
CA LYS A 415 -7.54 -21.01 -29.99
C LYS A 415 -8.06 -19.70 -29.39
N ASN A 416 -9.38 -19.54 -29.33
CA ASN A 416 -10.03 -18.40 -28.71
C ASN A 416 -10.86 -18.86 -27.50
N LEU A 417 -10.43 -18.50 -26.29
CA LEU A 417 -11.14 -18.83 -25.06
C LEU A 417 -12.46 -18.06 -24.99
N MET A 418 -12.46 -16.77 -25.32
CA MET A 418 -13.61 -15.88 -25.17
C MET A 418 -14.82 -16.36 -25.99
N GLU A 419 -14.64 -16.67 -27.28
CA GLU A 419 -15.67 -17.23 -28.17
C GLU A 419 -16.16 -18.62 -27.71
N ASN A 420 -15.41 -19.28 -26.84
CA ASN A 420 -15.75 -20.54 -26.20
C ASN A 420 -16.21 -20.37 -24.75
N GLU A 421 -16.60 -19.16 -24.32
CA GLU A 421 -17.17 -18.86 -23.00
C GLU A 421 -16.16 -18.97 -21.84
N TYR A 422 -14.88 -18.74 -22.12
CA TYR A 422 -13.80 -18.76 -21.12
C TYR A 422 -12.87 -17.55 -21.25
N LEU A 423 -12.19 -17.19 -20.17
CA LEU A 423 -11.09 -16.24 -20.17
C LEU A 423 -9.86 -16.85 -19.49
N GLY A 424 -8.68 -16.56 -20.03
CA GLY A 424 -7.40 -16.95 -19.43
C GLY A 424 -6.74 -15.79 -18.70
N ARG A 425 -5.72 -16.08 -17.89
CA ARG A 425 -4.81 -15.07 -17.34
C ARG A 425 -3.45 -15.20 -18.00
N VAL A 426 -2.86 -14.09 -18.41
CA VAL A 426 -1.43 -14.05 -18.74
C VAL A 426 -0.65 -14.04 -17.44
N LEU A 427 0.30 -14.96 -17.29
CA LEU A 427 1.15 -15.09 -16.11
C LEU A 427 2.55 -14.54 -16.38
N ILE A 428 3.08 -14.78 -17.58
CA ILE A 428 4.37 -14.28 -18.04
C ILE A 428 4.22 -13.81 -19.48
N ASP A 429 4.68 -12.60 -19.77
CA ASP A 429 4.98 -12.12 -21.11
C ASP A 429 6.24 -11.27 -20.98
N ARG A 430 7.38 -11.78 -21.46
CA ARG A 430 8.69 -11.13 -21.26
C ARG A 430 9.62 -11.40 -22.43
N GLU A 431 10.27 -10.35 -22.91
CA GLU A 431 11.51 -10.44 -23.67
C GLU A 431 12.67 -10.60 -22.67
N LEU A 432 13.57 -11.54 -22.94
CA LEU A 432 14.77 -11.75 -22.15
C LEU A 432 16.00 -11.56 -23.03
N GLN A 433 17.06 -10.99 -22.46
CA GLN A 433 18.37 -10.95 -23.08
C GLN A 433 19.35 -11.64 -22.13
N GLY A 434 19.47 -12.96 -22.27
CA GLY A 434 20.24 -13.76 -21.32
C GLY A 434 20.54 -15.17 -21.80
N ASN A 435 21.64 -15.70 -21.27
CA ASN A 435 22.05 -17.09 -21.48
C ASN A 435 21.62 -17.95 -20.29
N ILE A 436 21.05 -19.10 -20.61
CA ILE A 436 20.74 -20.19 -19.70
C ILE A 436 21.71 -21.36 -19.94
N SER A 437 21.95 -22.16 -18.91
CA SER A 437 22.71 -23.40 -18.98
C SER A 437 21.86 -24.60 -18.54
N GLU A 438 22.46 -25.77 -18.44
CA GLU A 438 21.88 -26.90 -17.72
C GLU A 438 21.44 -26.46 -16.31
N GLY A 439 20.22 -26.83 -15.93
CA GLY A 439 19.61 -26.33 -14.69
C GLY A 439 18.10 -26.49 -14.66
N ASN A 440 17.51 -26.04 -13.56
CA ASN A 440 16.07 -26.00 -13.34
C ASN A 440 15.61 -24.54 -13.36
N TYR A 441 14.52 -24.27 -14.07
CA TYR A 441 13.95 -22.94 -14.25
C TYR A 441 12.47 -22.98 -13.88
N SER A 442 12.10 -22.23 -12.86
CA SER A 442 10.73 -22.18 -12.35
C SER A 442 9.85 -21.27 -13.20
N PHE A 443 8.61 -21.71 -13.38
CA PHE A 443 7.51 -21.00 -14.02
C PHE A 443 6.35 -20.87 -13.02
N GLU A 444 5.34 -20.11 -13.40
CA GLU A 444 4.17 -19.90 -12.54
C GLU A 444 3.34 -21.19 -12.43
N GLU A 445 2.49 -21.26 -11.40
CA GLU A 445 1.60 -22.39 -11.12
C GLU A 445 2.34 -23.75 -10.96
N GLY A 446 3.56 -23.75 -10.43
CA GLY A 446 4.29 -24.99 -10.13
C GLY A 446 4.82 -25.73 -11.36
N TYR A 447 4.91 -25.04 -12.51
CA TYR A 447 5.64 -25.53 -13.67
C TYR A 447 7.16 -25.35 -13.47
N GLU A 448 7.96 -26.32 -13.89
CA GLU A 448 9.42 -26.26 -13.84
C GLU A 448 10.01 -26.87 -15.12
N MET A 449 10.82 -26.09 -15.84
CA MET A 449 11.62 -26.60 -16.96
C MET A 449 12.97 -27.07 -16.45
N ARG A 450 13.41 -28.25 -16.88
CA ARG A 450 14.74 -28.79 -16.61
C ARG A 450 15.49 -28.98 -17.91
N ILE A 451 16.62 -28.29 -18.02
CA ILE A 451 17.57 -28.46 -19.13
C ILE A 451 18.61 -29.47 -18.69
N ARG A 452 18.65 -30.61 -19.38
CA ARG A 452 19.48 -31.75 -18.99
C ARG A 452 20.72 -31.91 -19.85
N ASP A 453 20.66 -31.41 -21.08
CA ASP A 453 21.73 -31.51 -22.03
C ASP A 453 21.64 -30.31 -22.97
N VAL A 454 22.80 -29.75 -23.29
CA VAL A 454 22.97 -28.70 -24.29
C VAL A 454 24.06 -29.18 -25.23
N SER A 455 23.69 -29.36 -26.49
CA SER A 455 24.58 -29.83 -27.54
C SER A 455 24.84 -28.74 -28.59
N ASP A 456 25.62 -29.05 -29.61
CA ASP A 456 25.81 -28.15 -30.74
C ASP A 456 24.45 -27.97 -31.45
N ASP A 457 23.94 -26.72 -31.44
CA ASP A 457 22.69 -26.28 -32.07
C ASP A 457 21.36 -26.76 -31.42
N SER A 458 21.38 -27.59 -30.36
CA SER A 458 20.13 -28.05 -29.72
C SER A 458 20.20 -28.24 -28.21
N ILE A 459 19.06 -28.10 -27.55
CA ILE A 459 18.87 -28.33 -26.12
C ILE A 459 17.83 -29.42 -25.86
N PHE A 460 18.07 -30.26 -24.84
CA PHE A 460 17.08 -31.21 -24.36
C PHE A 460 16.39 -30.69 -23.10
N ILE A 461 15.08 -30.48 -23.20
CA ILE A 461 14.25 -29.93 -22.14
C ILE A 461 13.23 -30.96 -21.65
N GLN A 462 12.92 -30.86 -20.36
CA GLN A 462 11.86 -31.61 -19.70
C GLN A 462 11.00 -30.63 -18.92
N LEU A 463 9.69 -30.63 -19.14
CA LEU A 463 8.75 -29.80 -18.40
C LEU A 463 8.06 -30.64 -17.33
N PHE A 464 8.06 -30.13 -16.10
CA PHE A 464 7.40 -30.71 -14.95
C PHE A 464 6.27 -29.80 -14.47
N LYS A 465 5.20 -30.39 -13.93
CA LYS A 465 4.17 -29.72 -13.12
C LYS A 465 4.10 -30.46 -11.79
N GLU A 466 4.35 -29.76 -10.68
CA GLU A 466 4.35 -30.36 -9.33
C GLU A 466 5.20 -31.66 -9.27
N GLU A 467 6.44 -31.58 -9.76
CA GLU A 467 7.40 -32.70 -9.86
C GLU A 467 7.02 -33.84 -10.82
N GLN A 468 5.87 -33.80 -11.47
CA GLN A 468 5.46 -34.76 -12.49
C GLN A 468 5.89 -34.32 -13.89
N LEU A 469 6.59 -35.18 -14.64
CA LEU A 469 6.97 -34.92 -16.03
C LEU A 469 5.71 -34.85 -16.90
N VAL A 470 5.47 -33.70 -17.53
CA VAL A 470 4.31 -33.46 -18.41
C VAL A 470 4.68 -33.37 -19.89
N ASP A 471 5.93 -33.00 -20.20
CA ASP A 471 6.42 -32.94 -21.58
C ASP A 471 7.96 -33.05 -21.64
N SER A 472 8.49 -33.43 -22.79
CA SER A 472 9.93 -33.41 -23.07
C SER A 472 10.20 -33.24 -24.55
N SER A 473 11.16 -32.38 -24.90
CA SER A 473 11.49 -32.09 -26.30
C SER A 473 12.97 -31.83 -26.49
N VAL A 474 13.46 -32.11 -27.69
CA VAL A 474 14.70 -31.51 -28.19
C VAL A 474 14.31 -30.25 -28.95
N VAL A 475 14.97 -29.13 -28.68
CA VAL A 475 14.66 -27.82 -29.26
C VAL A 475 15.92 -27.29 -29.93
N GLU A 476 15.82 -26.96 -31.22
CA GLU A 476 16.92 -26.44 -32.02
C GLU A 476 17.07 -24.94 -31.80
N SER A 477 18.24 -24.38 -32.13
CA SER A 477 18.48 -22.94 -32.06
C SER A 477 17.51 -22.16 -32.95
N ASN A 478 17.18 -20.93 -32.53
CA ASN A 478 16.25 -20.02 -33.21
C ASN A 478 14.83 -20.62 -33.42
N THR A 479 14.39 -21.49 -32.50
CA THR A 479 13.04 -22.08 -32.54
C THR A 479 12.26 -21.85 -31.25
N THR A 480 10.93 -21.94 -31.34
CA THR A 480 10.02 -21.80 -30.21
C THR A 480 9.55 -23.16 -29.73
N TYR A 481 9.81 -23.48 -28.47
CA TYR A 481 9.15 -24.57 -27.76
C TYR A 481 7.74 -24.13 -27.37
N GLU A 482 6.75 -25.01 -27.55
CA GLU A 482 5.37 -24.78 -27.13
C GLU A 482 4.83 -25.99 -26.37
N TYR A 483 4.49 -25.81 -25.10
CA TYR A 483 3.69 -26.78 -24.35
C TYR A 483 2.21 -26.49 -24.54
N LYS A 484 1.45 -27.52 -24.93
CA LYS A 484 0.03 -27.43 -25.25
C LYS A 484 -0.80 -28.25 -24.27
N LYS A 485 -1.92 -27.70 -23.83
CA LYS A 485 -2.86 -28.36 -22.92
C LYS A 485 -4.29 -28.12 -23.39
N ASP A 486 -5.16 -29.08 -23.15
CA ASP A 486 -6.60 -28.87 -23.29
C ASP A 486 -7.09 -27.99 -22.12
N LEU A 487 -7.74 -26.87 -22.45
CA LEU A 487 -8.41 -26.00 -21.48
C LEU A 487 -9.92 -26.10 -21.71
N GLU A 488 -10.61 -26.84 -20.83
CA GLU A 488 -12.03 -27.14 -20.96
C GLU A 488 -12.39 -27.76 -22.33
N ASN A 489 -13.23 -27.09 -23.12
CA ASN A 489 -13.60 -27.51 -24.48
C ASN A 489 -12.61 -27.05 -25.56
N VAL A 490 -11.62 -26.21 -25.23
CA VAL A 490 -10.62 -25.69 -26.16
C VAL A 490 -9.39 -26.60 -26.16
N LYS A 491 -9.17 -27.27 -27.29
CA LYS A 491 -8.13 -28.30 -27.44
C LYS A 491 -6.78 -27.75 -27.81
N ASP A 492 -5.70 -28.43 -27.40
CA ASP A 492 -4.30 -28.14 -27.75
C ASP A 492 -3.88 -26.67 -27.58
N MET A 493 -4.36 -25.97 -26.55
CA MET A 493 -4.04 -24.56 -26.32
C MET A 493 -2.56 -24.43 -25.93
N PRO A 494 -1.74 -23.63 -26.65
CA PRO A 494 -0.39 -23.31 -26.19
C PRO A 494 -0.47 -22.53 -24.88
N ILE A 495 0.03 -23.10 -23.78
CA ILE A 495 0.01 -22.44 -22.47
C ILE A 495 1.39 -21.97 -22.01
N ILE A 496 2.47 -22.54 -22.55
CA ILE A 496 3.85 -22.08 -22.34
C ILE A 496 4.53 -22.01 -23.70
N ARG A 497 5.17 -20.89 -23.99
CA ARG A 497 5.98 -20.66 -25.20
C ARG A 497 7.33 -20.11 -24.78
N ILE A 498 8.41 -20.70 -25.29
CA ILE A 498 9.78 -20.26 -25.00
C ILE A 498 10.54 -20.20 -26.31
N HIS A 499 11.07 -19.02 -26.66
CA HIS A 499 11.92 -18.88 -27.82
C HIS A 499 13.38 -19.01 -27.40
N PHE A 500 14.07 -19.97 -28.01
CA PHE A 500 15.51 -20.13 -27.83
C PHE A 500 16.22 -19.52 -29.02
N GLY A 501 17.11 -18.57 -28.75
CA GLY A 501 17.98 -17.93 -29.73
C GLY A 501 19.14 -18.85 -30.09
N ASN A 502 20.37 -18.33 -29.99
CA ASN A 502 21.54 -19.14 -30.32
C ASN A 502 21.87 -20.16 -29.21
N VAL A 503 22.19 -21.39 -29.63
CA VAL A 503 22.67 -22.46 -28.73
C VAL A 503 24.16 -22.66 -28.99
N PHE A 504 24.95 -22.65 -27.93
CA PHE A 504 26.41 -22.74 -27.98
C PHE A 504 26.90 -23.90 -27.11
N TYR A 505 27.84 -24.67 -27.64
CA TYR A 505 28.55 -25.70 -26.90
C TYR A 505 30.05 -25.61 -27.18
N ASP A 506 30.86 -25.35 -26.15
CA ASP A 506 32.31 -25.17 -26.30
C ASP A 506 33.13 -26.46 -26.05
N GLY A 507 32.46 -27.58 -25.78
CA GLY A 507 33.06 -28.86 -25.43
C GLY A 507 33.10 -29.16 -23.93
N ASN A 508 32.94 -28.14 -23.07
CA ASN A 508 32.88 -28.28 -21.61
C ASN A 508 31.62 -27.66 -21.00
N HIS A 509 31.09 -26.59 -21.59
CA HIS A 509 29.89 -25.90 -21.14
C HIS A 509 28.96 -25.63 -22.34
N GLY A 510 27.70 -25.99 -22.16
CA GLY A 510 26.62 -25.62 -23.06
C GLY A 510 25.78 -24.48 -22.50
N SER A 511 25.42 -23.54 -23.36
CA SER A 511 24.51 -22.43 -23.04
C SER A 511 23.56 -22.17 -24.20
N ALA A 512 22.33 -21.78 -23.90
CA ALA A 512 21.37 -21.30 -24.88
C ALA A 512 20.91 -19.88 -24.53
N GLU A 513 20.65 -19.08 -25.54
CA GLU A 513 19.98 -17.80 -25.39
C GLU A 513 18.47 -18.01 -25.26
N ILE A 514 17.81 -17.31 -24.33
CA ILE A 514 16.34 -17.19 -24.31
C ILE A 514 16.01 -15.77 -24.70
N ASP A 515 15.24 -15.62 -25.77
CA ASP A 515 14.82 -14.32 -26.27
C ASP A 515 13.44 -13.93 -25.74
N GLY A 516 12.58 -14.92 -25.45
CA GLY A 516 11.20 -14.66 -25.03
C GLY A 516 10.55 -15.81 -24.26
N ILE A 517 9.75 -15.46 -23.26
CA ILE A 517 8.91 -16.39 -22.49
C ILE A 517 7.49 -15.84 -22.44
N PHE A 518 6.53 -16.70 -22.79
CA PHE A 518 5.11 -16.44 -22.61
C PHE A 518 4.44 -17.61 -21.88
N GLN A 519 3.62 -17.30 -20.88
CA GLN A 519 2.82 -18.27 -20.15
C GLN A 519 1.43 -17.72 -19.86
N ILE A 520 0.41 -18.54 -20.10
CA ILE A 520 -0.94 -18.32 -19.59
C ILE A 520 -1.27 -19.37 -18.52
N SER A 521 -2.19 -19.01 -17.63
CA SER A 521 -2.71 -19.92 -16.60
C SER A 521 -3.35 -21.13 -17.24
N ASP A 522 -3.13 -22.29 -16.62
CA ASP A 522 -3.81 -23.52 -16.98
C ASP A 522 -5.20 -23.67 -16.33
N ASN A 523 -5.64 -22.62 -15.63
CA ASN A 523 -6.99 -22.40 -15.12
C ASN A 523 -7.67 -21.30 -15.93
N VAL A 524 -8.95 -21.48 -16.22
CA VAL A 524 -9.76 -20.51 -16.97
C VAL A 524 -10.94 -20.01 -16.15
N PHE A 525 -11.36 -18.78 -16.43
CA PHE A 525 -12.54 -18.16 -15.86
C PHE A 525 -13.75 -18.38 -16.79
N PRO A 526 -14.82 -19.06 -16.35
CA PRO A 526 -16.00 -19.29 -17.17
C PRO A 526 -16.87 -18.02 -17.30
N MET A 527 -17.40 -17.78 -18.50
CA MET A 527 -18.31 -16.69 -18.85
C MET A 527 -19.51 -17.22 -19.65
N GLU A 528 -20.48 -17.79 -18.95
CA GLU A 528 -21.67 -18.34 -19.58
C GLU A 528 -22.62 -17.22 -20.03
N LEU A 529 -23.18 -17.31 -21.25
CA LEU A 529 -24.25 -16.42 -21.69
C LEU A 529 -25.46 -16.51 -20.73
N GLY A 530 -25.98 -15.36 -20.33
CA GLY A 530 -27.03 -15.24 -19.31
C GLY A 530 -26.53 -15.30 -17.87
N SER A 531 -25.20 -15.37 -17.65
CA SER A 531 -24.65 -15.26 -16.31
C SER A 531 -24.80 -13.84 -15.77
N GLY A 532 -25.31 -13.73 -14.54
CA GLY A 532 -25.43 -12.47 -13.81
C GLY A 532 -24.14 -12.13 -13.07
N LEU A 533 -23.73 -10.86 -13.15
CA LEU A 533 -22.62 -10.26 -12.44
C LEU A 533 -23.08 -8.92 -11.84
N GLY A 534 -23.32 -8.89 -10.52
CA GLY A 534 -23.93 -7.73 -9.86
C GLY A 534 -25.35 -7.47 -10.38
N GLU A 535 -25.58 -6.25 -10.86
CA GLU A 535 -26.85 -5.80 -11.47
C GLU A 535 -26.88 -5.99 -12.99
N MET A 536 -25.87 -6.67 -13.55
CA MET A 536 -25.73 -6.89 -14.99
C MET A 536 -25.83 -8.37 -15.36
N GLU A 537 -26.23 -8.64 -16.60
CA GLU A 537 -26.27 -9.97 -17.22
C GLU A 537 -25.49 -9.95 -18.53
N LEU A 538 -24.65 -10.97 -18.76
CA LEU A 538 -23.95 -11.18 -20.03
C LEU A 538 -24.94 -11.60 -21.12
N VAL A 539 -25.26 -10.70 -22.03
CA VAL A 539 -26.26 -10.96 -23.09
C VAL A 539 -25.66 -11.22 -24.46
N ASN A 540 -24.37 -10.90 -24.66
CA ASN A 540 -23.71 -11.14 -25.95
C ASN A 540 -22.21 -11.47 -25.82
N ILE A 541 -21.77 -12.44 -26.62
CA ILE A 541 -20.36 -12.82 -26.85
C ILE A 541 -20.14 -12.89 -28.35
N GLU A 542 -19.38 -11.96 -28.90
CA GLU A 542 -19.06 -11.86 -30.32
C GLU A 542 -17.53 -11.84 -30.53
N PRO A 543 -17.01 -12.10 -31.74
CA PRO A 543 -15.58 -12.01 -32.03
C PRO A 543 -14.96 -10.64 -31.70
N GLU A 544 -15.77 -9.57 -31.69
CA GLU A 544 -15.34 -8.21 -31.34
C GLU A 544 -15.32 -7.94 -29.83
N GLY A 545 -16.10 -8.66 -29.02
CA GLY A 545 -16.18 -8.39 -27.58
C GLY A 545 -17.43 -8.90 -26.88
N LEU A 546 -17.71 -8.31 -25.71
CA LEU A 546 -18.75 -8.72 -24.76
C LEU A 546 -19.70 -7.56 -24.46
N ILE A 547 -20.98 -7.89 -24.26
CA ILE A 547 -22.00 -6.92 -23.86
C ILE A 547 -22.77 -7.44 -22.66
N PHE A 548 -22.78 -6.62 -21.61
CA PHE A 548 -23.59 -6.80 -20.41
C PHE A 548 -24.63 -5.70 -20.31
N VAL A 549 -25.81 -6.05 -19.82
CA VAL A 549 -26.92 -5.10 -19.61
C VAL A 549 -27.64 -5.39 -18.31
N ASN A 550 -28.39 -4.43 -17.78
CA ASN A 550 -29.24 -4.67 -16.61
C ASN A 550 -30.55 -5.40 -16.99
N PRO A 551 -30.81 -6.63 -16.50
CA PRO A 551 -32.05 -7.33 -16.82
C PRO A 551 -33.28 -6.70 -16.13
N ASP A 552 -33.07 -6.15 -14.94
CA ASP A 552 -34.09 -5.52 -14.10
C ASP A 552 -33.81 -4.02 -13.90
N SER A 553 -34.78 -3.28 -13.34
CA SER A 553 -34.59 -1.85 -13.05
C SER A 553 -33.70 -1.64 -11.84
N ILE A 554 -32.71 -0.76 -11.95
CA ILE A 554 -31.79 -0.40 -10.86
C ILE A 554 -32.25 0.91 -10.22
N THR A 555 -32.39 0.96 -8.90
CA THR A 555 -32.83 2.17 -8.16
C THR A 555 -31.64 2.90 -7.54
N LEU A 556 -31.50 4.19 -7.82
CA LEU A 556 -30.48 5.09 -7.27
C LEU A 556 -31.06 5.90 -6.10
N SER A 557 -31.25 5.21 -4.98
CA SER A 557 -31.77 5.83 -3.75
C SER A 557 -30.81 6.89 -3.19
N THR A 558 -31.36 7.90 -2.54
CA THR A 558 -30.60 8.88 -1.75
C THR A 558 -29.74 8.19 -0.69
N ASP A 559 -28.52 8.68 -0.48
CA ASP A 559 -27.51 8.11 0.43
C ASP A 559 -27.35 6.60 0.27
N SER A 560 -27.04 6.17 -0.96
CA SER A 560 -26.90 4.75 -1.25
C SER A 560 -25.67 4.41 -2.08
N THR A 561 -25.25 3.17 -1.94
CA THR A 561 -24.25 2.54 -2.80
C THR A 561 -24.91 1.38 -3.53
N VAL A 562 -24.76 1.35 -4.86
CA VAL A 562 -25.32 0.31 -5.72
C VAL A 562 -24.18 -0.46 -6.37
N ASN A 563 -24.04 -1.74 -6.02
CA ASN A 563 -23.04 -2.61 -6.64
C ASN A 563 -23.49 -3.02 -8.05
N ILE A 564 -22.84 -2.51 -9.08
CA ILE A 564 -23.19 -2.82 -10.48
C ILE A 564 -22.51 -4.11 -10.94
N GLY A 565 -21.31 -4.38 -10.44
CA GLY A 565 -20.54 -5.58 -10.77
C GLY A 565 -19.33 -5.76 -9.84
N PRO A 566 -18.49 -6.77 -10.10
CA PRO A 566 -17.25 -6.99 -9.35
C PRO A 566 -16.38 -5.71 -9.31
N GLY A 567 -16.11 -5.19 -8.11
CA GLY A 567 -15.27 -4.00 -7.90
C GLY A 567 -15.83 -2.70 -8.50
N MET A 568 -17.11 -2.67 -8.88
CA MET A 568 -17.77 -1.52 -9.53
C MET A 568 -19.03 -1.14 -8.76
N ASP A 569 -18.97 0.01 -8.09
CA ASP A 569 -20.06 0.54 -7.27
C ASP A 569 -20.45 1.94 -7.72
N ILE A 570 -21.74 2.26 -7.67
CA ILE A 570 -22.26 3.62 -7.88
C ILE A 570 -22.57 4.23 -6.52
N ARG A 571 -21.91 5.34 -6.18
CA ARG A 571 -22.28 6.17 -5.02
C ARG A 571 -23.34 7.17 -5.44
N VAL A 572 -24.38 7.33 -4.62
CA VAL A 572 -25.48 8.28 -4.85
C VAL A 572 -25.53 9.28 -3.69
N ALA A 573 -25.62 10.57 -4.04
CA ALA A 573 -25.69 11.68 -3.09
C ALA A 573 -26.85 11.56 -2.09
N ASP A 574 -26.64 11.99 -0.85
CA ASP A 574 -27.69 12.35 0.11
C ASP A 574 -28.31 13.71 -0.25
N ASN A 575 -29.01 13.75 -1.38
CA ASN A 575 -29.66 14.97 -1.84
C ASN A 575 -30.92 14.65 -2.66
N ASP A 576 -31.90 15.56 -2.68
CA ASP A 576 -33.07 15.47 -3.54
C ASP A 576 -32.69 15.54 -5.04
N THR A 577 -31.62 16.27 -5.37
CA THR A 577 -31.04 16.32 -6.71
C THR A 577 -30.15 15.10 -6.92
N LEU A 578 -30.48 14.27 -7.91
CA LEU A 578 -29.70 13.07 -8.22
C LEU A 578 -28.31 13.44 -8.73
N ARG A 579 -27.28 13.06 -7.97
CA ARG A 579 -25.86 13.05 -8.35
C ARG A 579 -25.25 11.72 -7.98
N TYR A 580 -24.37 11.22 -8.85
CA TYR A 580 -23.77 9.90 -8.67
C TYR A 580 -22.46 9.78 -9.45
N TYR A 581 -21.55 8.94 -8.97
CA TYR A 581 -20.36 8.53 -9.70
C TYR A 581 -20.15 7.02 -9.59
N LEU A 582 -19.47 6.44 -10.58
CA LEU A 582 -18.91 5.10 -10.51
C LEU A 582 -17.58 5.15 -9.76
N TYR A 583 -17.32 4.20 -8.88
CA TYR A 583 -16.04 4.05 -8.20
C TYR A 583 -15.66 2.58 -7.97
N THR A 584 -14.37 2.40 -7.71
CA THR A 584 -13.79 1.16 -7.19
C THR A 584 -13.06 1.47 -5.89
N GLN A 585 -12.65 0.46 -5.14
CA GLN A 585 -11.94 0.63 -3.88
C GLN A 585 -10.52 0.08 -3.95
N THR A 586 -9.54 0.87 -3.54
CA THR A 586 -8.14 0.42 -3.41
C THR A 586 -7.72 0.46 -1.95
N TYR A 587 -7.09 -0.62 -1.45
CA TYR A 587 -6.50 -0.63 -0.12
C TYR A 587 -5.02 -0.26 -0.21
N VAL A 588 -4.69 0.92 0.30
CA VAL A 588 -3.35 1.49 0.25
C VAL A 588 -2.61 1.18 1.55
N VAL A 589 -1.43 0.57 1.42
CA VAL A 589 -0.46 0.35 2.49
C VAL A 589 0.87 0.96 2.04
N PRO A 590 1.21 2.16 2.53
CA PRO A 590 2.43 2.85 2.10
C PRO A 590 3.68 2.06 2.45
N ALA A 591 4.76 2.26 1.70
CA ALA A 591 6.06 1.72 2.08
C ALA A 591 6.46 2.27 3.48
N PRO A 592 7.10 1.44 4.32
CA PRO A 592 7.50 1.85 5.65
C PRO A 592 8.52 3.00 5.59
N GLU A 593 8.38 3.97 6.50
CA GLU A 593 9.35 5.08 6.63
C GLU A 593 10.50 4.72 7.59
N PRO A 594 11.70 5.33 7.41
CA PRO A 594 12.80 5.15 8.34
C PRO A 594 12.40 5.44 9.80
N PRO A 595 12.62 4.49 10.74
CA PRO A 595 12.23 4.68 12.13
C PRO A 595 13.04 5.78 12.81
N LEU A 596 12.39 6.53 13.70
CA LEU A 596 13.05 7.49 14.59
C LEU A 596 13.55 6.75 15.83
N ILE A 597 14.84 6.41 15.84
CA ILE A 597 15.45 5.60 16.89
C ILE A 597 16.08 6.49 17.98
N SER A 598 15.88 6.10 19.23
CA SER A 598 16.55 6.65 20.40
C SER A 598 17.42 5.59 21.05
N THR A 599 18.72 5.86 21.12
CA THR A 599 19.75 4.95 21.65
C THR A 599 20.58 5.60 22.74
N GLN A 600 21.02 4.81 23.72
CA GLN A 600 22.04 5.24 24.69
C GLN A 600 23.42 5.22 24.01
N LYS A 601 24.16 6.34 24.03
CA LYS A 601 25.48 6.41 23.34
C LYS A 601 26.58 5.62 24.05
N ASN A 602 26.48 5.43 25.37
CA ASN A 602 27.41 4.61 26.15
C ASN A 602 26.61 3.68 27.07
N VAL A 603 26.96 2.40 27.05
CA VAL A 603 26.35 1.31 27.82
C VAL A 603 27.45 0.63 28.63
N SER A 604 27.19 0.27 29.88
CA SER A 604 28.10 -0.55 30.68
C SER A 604 27.86 -2.02 30.37
N SER A 605 28.91 -2.83 30.21
CA SER A 605 28.79 -4.29 29.99
C SER A 605 28.10 -5.06 31.13
N SER A 606 27.76 -4.38 32.23
CA SER A 606 27.00 -4.96 33.35
C SER A 606 25.61 -4.33 33.56
N GLN A 607 25.11 -3.54 32.61
CA GLN A 607 23.79 -2.91 32.68
C GLN A 607 23.05 -3.07 31.34
N PRO A 608 21.72 -3.23 31.35
CA PRO A 608 20.96 -3.31 30.12
C PRO A 608 21.01 -1.98 29.35
N ALA A 609 21.25 -2.08 28.05
CA ALA A 609 21.03 -1.02 27.07
C ALA A 609 19.55 -0.91 26.76
N ASN A 610 18.97 0.28 26.90
CA ASN A 610 17.58 0.54 26.55
C ASN A 610 17.49 1.26 25.21
N PHE A 611 16.56 0.80 24.38
CA PHE A 611 16.27 1.36 23.07
C PHE A 611 14.78 1.65 22.96
N SER A 612 14.46 2.68 22.20
CA SER A 612 13.08 2.92 21.78
C SER A 612 13.07 3.49 20.37
N MET A 613 12.01 3.25 19.63
CA MET A 613 11.82 3.86 18.32
C MET A 613 10.35 4.17 18.06
N ILE A 614 10.14 5.23 17.29
CA ILE A 614 8.84 5.55 16.69
C ILE A 614 8.91 5.11 15.23
N VAL A 615 7.90 4.35 14.82
CA VAL A 615 7.76 3.76 13.49
C VAL A 615 6.50 4.32 12.85
N ARG A 616 6.60 4.73 11.58
CA ARG A 616 5.46 5.00 10.70
C ARG A 616 5.37 3.92 9.63
N ALA A 617 4.53 2.91 9.87
CA ALA A 617 4.21 1.82 8.96
C ALA A 617 2.89 1.15 9.37
N ALA A 618 2.00 0.92 8.40
CA ALA A 618 0.82 0.08 8.58
C ALA A 618 1.09 -1.38 8.19
N GLU A 619 0.20 -2.30 8.57
CA GLU A 619 0.27 -3.74 8.22
C GLU A 619 1.65 -4.36 8.45
N ILE A 620 2.26 -4.05 9.59
CA ILE A 620 3.60 -4.53 9.98
C ILE A 620 3.60 -6.06 10.00
N ARG A 621 4.52 -6.66 9.24
CA ARG A 621 4.77 -8.11 9.18
C ARG A 621 5.91 -8.52 10.10
N GLN A 622 6.95 -7.70 10.17
CA GLN A 622 8.14 -7.99 10.96
C GLN A 622 8.87 -6.70 11.36
N VAL A 623 9.44 -6.72 12.57
CA VAL A 623 10.37 -5.70 13.07
C VAL A 623 11.59 -6.39 13.63
N LEU A 624 12.58 -6.66 12.78
CA LEU A 624 13.79 -7.35 13.15
C LEU A 624 14.85 -6.36 13.64
N VAL A 625 15.28 -6.49 14.88
CA VAL A 625 16.37 -5.68 15.46
C VAL A 625 17.62 -6.53 15.60
N ASN A 626 18.74 -6.04 15.07
CA ASN A 626 20.06 -6.68 15.12
C ASN A 626 21.07 -5.78 15.83
N ILE A 627 21.87 -6.32 16.73
CA ILE A 627 23.04 -5.65 17.28
C ILE A 627 24.28 -6.36 16.76
N LEU A 628 25.17 -5.59 16.15
CA LEU A 628 26.41 -6.08 15.57
C LEU A 628 27.60 -5.59 16.38
N ASP A 629 28.59 -6.47 16.56
CA ASP A 629 29.87 -6.13 17.16
C ASP A 629 30.76 -5.31 16.20
N SER A 630 31.95 -4.92 16.67
CA SER A 630 32.93 -4.16 15.89
C SER A 630 33.49 -4.90 14.66
N SER A 631 33.22 -6.21 14.53
CA SER A 631 33.60 -7.05 13.38
C SER A 631 32.41 -7.31 12.43
N ASN A 632 31.31 -6.57 12.59
CA ASN A 632 30.05 -6.71 11.85
C ASN A 632 29.38 -8.09 12.03
N ARG A 633 29.67 -8.80 13.13
CA ARG A 633 28.97 -10.05 13.47
C ARG A 633 27.75 -9.73 14.30
N THR A 634 26.60 -10.28 13.93
CA THR A 634 25.38 -10.14 14.73
C THR A 634 25.53 -10.90 16.04
N VAL A 635 25.44 -10.19 17.17
CA VAL A 635 25.49 -10.76 18.52
C VAL A 635 24.12 -10.90 19.16
N PHE A 636 23.14 -10.11 18.68
CA PHE A 636 21.75 -10.16 19.14
C PHE A 636 20.83 -9.91 17.95
N SER A 637 19.77 -10.70 17.83
CA SER A 637 18.75 -10.58 16.80
C SER A 637 17.39 -10.97 17.34
N ARG A 638 16.38 -10.12 17.15
CA ARG A 638 15.01 -10.40 17.64
C ARG A 638 13.96 -9.76 16.76
N ASP A 639 12.92 -10.53 16.43
CA ASP A 639 11.68 -9.94 15.91
C ASP A 639 10.85 -9.40 17.07
N ILE A 640 10.66 -8.09 17.09
CA ILE A 640 9.95 -7.37 18.15
C ILE A 640 8.60 -6.83 17.68
N ALA A 641 8.08 -7.27 16.52
CA ALA A 641 6.80 -6.79 15.98
C ALA A 641 5.66 -6.86 17.03
N SER A 642 5.63 -7.93 17.83
CA SER A 642 4.63 -8.14 18.89
C SER A 642 4.74 -7.19 20.09
N MET A 643 5.85 -6.44 20.21
CA MET A 643 6.09 -5.49 21.30
C MET A 643 5.57 -4.08 20.99
N GLY A 644 5.11 -3.83 19.75
CA GLY A 644 4.65 -2.52 19.31
C GLY A 644 3.41 -2.05 20.05
N GLN A 645 3.40 -0.77 20.44
CA GLN A 645 2.23 -0.09 20.97
C GLN A 645 1.82 1.01 20.01
N GLY A 646 0.62 0.90 19.44
CA GLY A 646 0.20 1.80 18.38
C GLY A 646 -1.05 1.31 17.65
N SER A 647 -1.43 2.04 16.62
CA SER A 647 -2.55 1.70 15.73
C SER A 647 -2.41 2.42 14.39
N GLY A 648 -2.95 1.81 13.34
CA GLY A 648 -2.82 2.34 11.98
C GLY A 648 -1.36 2.35 11.56
N GLU A 649 -0.84 3.53 11.23
CA GLU A 649 0.54 3.69 10.79
C GLU A 649 1.53 3.95 11.94
N TRP A 650 1.09 4.39 13.12
CA TRP A 650 2.00 4.88 14.15
C TRP A 650 2.23 3.86 15.26
N TRP A 651 3.49 3.50 15.47
CA TRP A 651 3.90 2.49 16.45
C TRP A 651 5.09 2.94 17.28
N LEU A 652 5.03 2.68 18.59
CA LEU A 652 6.12 2.84 19.53
C LEU A 652 6.66 1.45 19.91
N TYR A 653 7.97 1.27 19.75
CA TYR A 653 8.67 0.10 20.25
C TYR A 653 9.65 0.51 21.34
N ALA A 654 9.74 -0.28 22.40
CA ALA A 654 10.73 -0.14 23.45
C ALA A 654 11.24 -1.51 23.86
N TRP A 655 12.56 -1.69 23.89
CA TRP A 655 13.18 -2.95 24.26
C TRP A 655 14.53 -2.71 24.94
N SER A 656 15.07 -3.77 25.55
CA SER A 656 16.37 -3.74 26.19
C SER A 656 17.25 -4.89 25.72
N TRP A 657 18.53 -4.61 25.53
CA TRP A 657 19.57 -5.63 25.39
C TRP A 657 20.38 -5.68 26.68
N ASN A 658 20.63 -6.86 27.24
CA ASN A 658 21.34 -7.00 28.51
C ASN A 658 22.85 -6.67 28.44
N ALA A 659 23.32 -6.18 27.28
CA ALA A 659 24.73 -5.99 26.97
C ALA A 659 25.51 -7.31 27.15
N THR A 660 24.95 -8.40 26.60
CA THR A 660 25.51 -9.74 26.69
C THR A 660 25.72 -10.35 25.31
N GLU A 661 26.76 -11.16 25.17
CA GLU A 661 27.06 -12.01 24.02
C GLU A 661 26.91 -13.48 24.42
N MET A 662 26.36 -14.32 23.53
CA MET A 662 26.24 -15.75 23.77
C MET A 662 27.47 -16.51 23.22
N HIS A 663 27.92 -17.50 23.98
CA HIS A 663 29.07 -18.35 23.63
C HIS A 663 28.77 -19.83 23.92
N MET A 664 29.39 -20.74 23.17
CA MET A 664 29.28 -22.17 23.44
C MET A 664 30.14 -22.60 24.65
N SER A 665 29.63 -23.48 25.49
CA SER A 665 30.23 -23.89 26.76
C SER A 665 31.51 -24.71 26.64
N ASP A 666 31.75 -25.35 25.50
CA ASP A 666 32.89 -26.23 25.24
C ASP A 666 34.17 -25.48 24.84
N ASP A 667 34.04 -24.43 24.03
CA ASP A 667 35.18 -23.73 23.44
C ASP A 667 35.10 -22.18 23.48
N ASN A 668 34.04 -21.63 24.06
CA ASN A 668 33.77 -20.19 24.17
C ASN A 668 33.64 -19.47 22.82
N SER A 669 33.37 -20.21 21.74
CA SER A 669 33.05 -19.65 20.43
C SER A 669 31.73 -18.86 20.49
N PRO A 670 31.65 -17.70 19.81
CA PRO A 670 30.46 -16.87 19.86
C PRO A 670 29.33 -17.46 19.01
N VAL A 671 28.11 -17.27 19.48
CA VAL A 671 26.88 -17.55 18.72
C VAL A 671 25.91 -16.38 18.91
N PRO A 672 25.08 -16.04 17.90
CA PRO A 672 24.13 -14.95 18.05
C PRO A 672 23.06 -15.28 19.10
N ASP A 673 22.67 -14.28 19.90
CA ASP A 673 21.49 -14.35 20.73
C ASP A 673 20.22 -14.13 19.89
N MET A 674 19.50 -15.21 19.58
CA MET A 674 18.23 -15.19 18.83
C MET A 674 17.00 -15.15 19.75
N GLY A 675 17.17 -15.01 21.07
CA GLY A 675 16.09 -15.21 22.04
C GLY A 675 15.51 -16.63 21.94
N ASP A 676 14.19 -16.72 21.75
CA ASP A 676 13.48 -17.99 21.58
C ASP A 676 13.55 -18.54 20.13
N GLY A 677 14.19 -17.80 19.22
CA GLY A 677 14.35 -18.19 17.81
C GLY A 677 15.45 -19.22 17.58
N PRO A 678 15.39 -20.00 16.48
CA PRO A 678 16.41 -21.00 16.17
C PRO A 678 17.70 -20.39 15.62
N LEU A 679 18.82 -21.02 15.96
CA LEU A 679 20.11 -20.85 15.31
C LEU A 679 20.27 -21.85 14.16
N LEU A 680 20.76 -21.40 13.02
CA LEU A 680 21.10 -22.29 11.91
C LEU A 680 22.43 -23.00 12.17
N ALA A 681 22.48 -24.29 11.84
CA ALA A 681 23.68 -25.11 11.93
C ALA A 681 23.73 -26.18 10.84
N LEU A 682 24.93 -26.72 10.60
CA LEU A 682 25.14 -27.99 9.90
C LEU A 682 25.27 -29.11 10.94
N LEU A 683 24.40 -30.10 10.85
CA LEU A 683 24.44 -31.33 11.63
C LEU A 683 25.12 -32.44 10.84
N TYR A 684 26.17 -33.00 11.41
CA TYR A 684 26.77 -34.25 10.96
C TYR A 684 26.37 -35.34 11.96
N LEU A 685 25.60 -36.34 11.53
CA LEU A 685 25.16 -37.42 12.43
C LEU A 685 26.34 -38.30 12.90
N ASN A 686 27.37 -38.42 12.06
CA ASN A 686 28.67 -39.01 12.37
C ASN A 686 29.74 -38.43 11.43
N GLN A 687 31.01 -38.75 11.67
CA GLN A 687 32.15 -38.22 10.91
C GLN A 687 32.16 -38.55 9.40
N SER A 688 31.34 -39.49 8.95
CA SER A 688 31.25 -39.92 7.54
C SER A 688 29.93 -39.49 6.86
N ALA A 689 29.02 -38.88 7.60
CA ALA A 689 27.71 -38.46 7.10
C ALA A 689 27.81 -37.10 6.37
N SER A 690 27.03 -36.94 5.30
CA SER A 690 26.84 -35.63 4.67
C SER A 690 26.16 -34.66 5.65
N PRO A 691 26.54 -33.36 5.66
CA PRO A 691 25.93 -32.37 6.53
C PRO A 691 24.46 -32.16 6.20
N LEU A 692 23.65 -31.97 7.23
CA LEU A 692 22.24 -31.60 7.16
C LEU A 692 22.08 -30.17 7.69
N GLN A 693 21.41 -29.30 6.96
CA GLN A 693 21.10 -27.96 7.48
C GLN A 693 19.93 -28.07 8.45
N VAL A 694 20.14 -27.65 9.70
CA VAL A 694 19.17 -27.78 10.79
C VAL A 694 18.98 -26.45 11.52
N ALA A 695 17.83 -26.30 12.14
CA ALA A 695 17.51 -25.30 13.14
C ALA A 695 17.76 -25.89 14.54
N VAL A 696 18.47 -25.14 15.38
CA VAL A 696 18.82 -25.49 16.76
C VAL A 696 18.24 -24.44 17.70
N THR A 697 17.40 -24.84 18.64
CA THR A 697 16.86 -23.94 19.68
C THR A 697 17.54 -24.22 21.02
N PHE A 698 17.59 -23.19 21.86
CA PHE A 698 18.10 -23.29 23.23
C PHE A 698 16.99 -22.93 24.22
N ASP A 699 16.99 -23.57 25.39
CA ASP A 699 16.06 -23.21 26.46
C ASP A 699 16.54 -21.97 27.24
N SER A 700 15.75 -21.54 28.22
CA SER A 700 16.08 -20.37 29.07
C SER A 700 17.36 -20.51 29.90
N GLN A 701 17.91 -21.73 30.03
CA GLN A 701 19.18 -22.02 30.69
C GLN A 701 20.34 -22.17 29.69
N GLY A 702 20.06 -22.04 28.40
CA GLY A 702 21.02 -22.18 27.31
C GLY A 702 21.27 -23.63 26.89
N LEU A 703 20.54 -24.62 27.41
CA LEU A 703 20.68 -26.02 26.96
C LEU A 703 20.01 -26.20 25.60
N ILE A 704 20.56 -27.09 24.76
CA ILE A 704 19.93 -27.42 23.49
C ILE A 704 18.54 -28.01 23.76
N SER A 705 17.53 -27.36 23.17
CA SER A 705 16.11 -27.68 23.31
C SER A 705 15.65 -28.56 22.14
N THR A 706 15.87 -28.14 20.89
CA THR A 706 15.56 -28.93 19.70
C THR A 706 16.64 -28.85 18.63
N ILE A 707 16.74 -29.90 17.80
CA ILE A 707 17.50 -29.91 16.55
C ILE A 707 16.58 -30.51 15.48
N MET A 708 16.20 -29.74 14.47
CA MET A 708 15.26 -30.19 13.43
C MET A 708 15.48 -29.50 12.08
N ASP A 709 14.97 -30.12 11.02
CA ASP A 709 14.77 -29.48 9.71
C ASP A 709 13.28 -29.55 9.32
N SER A 710 12.93 -29.18 8.09
CA SER A 710 11.53 -29.20 7.61
C SER A 710 10.91 -30.60 7.55
N ASN A 711 11.72 -31.66 7.56
CA ASN A 711 11.29 -33.04 7.33
C ASN A 711 11.44 -33.92 8.59
N ALA A 712 12.31 -33.55 9.52
CA ALA A 712 12.74 -34.42 10.61
C ALA A 712 13.16 -33.69 11.87
N VAL A 713 12.84 -34.29 13.01
CA VAL A 713 13.46 -33.98 14.30
C VAL A 713 14.64 -34.92 14.54
N TYR A 714 15.78 -34.35 14.95
CA TYR A 714 17.01 -35.07 15.27
C TYR A 714 17.27 -35.13 16.78
N TYR A 715 16.80 -34.13 17.52
CA TYR A 715 16.82 -34.08 18.97
C TYR A 715 15.65 -33.23 19.49
N MET A 716 15.05 -33.63 20.62
CA MET A 716 14.03 -32.87 21.33
C MET A 716 14.16 -33.04 22.83
N SER A 717 14.17 -31.94 23.58
CA SER A 717 14.27 -31.95 25.04
C SER A 717 13.03 -32.55 25.69
N ARG A 718 13.12 -32.82 27.00
CA ARG A 718 11.97 -33.26 27.79
C ARG A 718 10.86 -32.22 27.84
N GLU A 719 11.22 -30.96 27.96
CA GLU A 719 10.28 -29.86 28.11
C GLU A 719 9.47 -29.68 26.82
N ASP A 720 10.16 -29.59 25.67
CA ASP A 720 9.51 -29.45 24.36
C ASP A 720 8.63 -30.65 24.00
N TYR A 721 9.10 -31.86 24.30
CA TYR A 721 8.30 -33.06 24.10
C TYR A 721 7.04 -33.06 24.99
N GLY A 722 7.14 -32.52 26.21
CA GLY A 722 6.01 -32.37 27.13
C GLY A 722 4.92 -31.42 26.62
N GLY A 723 5.27 -30.49 25.74
CA GLY A 723 4.33 -29.61 25.04
C GLY A 723 3.54 -30.29 23.91
N LEU A 724 3.97 -31.48 23.46
CA LEU A 724 3.27 -32.22 22.41
C LEU A 724 2.11 -33.04 22.98
N ASN A 725 0.95 -33.03 22.31
CA ASN A 725 -0.19 -33.88 22.67
C ASN A 725 0.04 -35.34 22.22
N ARG A 726 0.90 -36.08 22.93
CA ARG A 726 1.29 -37.46 22.61
C ARG A 726 0.75 -38.46 23.63
N SER A 727 0.57 -39.70 23.18
CA SER A 727 0.05 -40.81 24.00
C SER A 727 1.09 -41.43 24.95
N LEU A 728 2.38 -41.21 24.68
CA LEU A 728 3.48 -41.68 25.52
C LEU A 728 4.10 -40.50 26.28
N ASP A 729 4.30 -40.66 27.59
CA ASP A 729 5.14 -39.73 28.36
C ASP A 729 6.61 -39.84 27.93
N TYR A 730 7.42 -38.83 28.28
CA TYR A 730 8.81 -38.74 27.84
C TYR A 730 9.65 -39.97 28.23
N SER A 731 9.44 -40.49 29.45
CA SER A 731 10.18 -41.67 29.94
C SER A 731 9.79 -42.94 29.17
N SER A 732 8.52 -43.08 28.82
CA SER A 732 7.99 -44.21 28.05
C SER A 732 8.43 -44.14 26.59
N MET A 733 8.45 -42.94 25.99
CA MET A 733 8.99 -42.71 24.65
C MET A 733 10.49 -43.06 24.59
N MET A 734 11.29 -42.62 25.56
CA MET A 734 12.73 -42.94 25.63
C MET A 734 13.02 -44.45 25.74
N ASN A 735 12.13 -45.20 26.38
CA ASN A 735 12.25 -46.66 26.53
C ASN A 735 11.70 -47.45 25.33
N ASN A 736 11.04 -46.78 24.38
CA ASN A 736 10.50 -47.39 23.17
C ASN A 736 11.41 -47.05 21.98
N SER A 737 12.13 -48.05 21.45
CA SER A 737 13.11 -47.83 20.37
C SER A 737 12.53 -47.19 19.12
N THR A 738 11.28 -47.49 18.76
CA THR A 738 10.63 -46.94 17.57
C THR A 738 10.18 -45.51 17.80
N ALA A 739 9.52 -45.24 18.93
CA ALA A 739 9.08 -43.88 19.27
C ALA A 739 10.27 -42.93 19.50
N ARG A 740 11.35 -43.43 20.10
CA ARG A 740 12.58 -42.67 20.31
C ARG A 740 13.23 -42.21 19.00
N MET A 741 13.25 -43.05 17.96
CA MET A 741 13.86 -42.71 16.66
C MET A 741 13.10 -41.61 15.89
N GLU A 742 11.86 -41.29 16.28
CA GLU A 742 11.11 -40.15 15.73
C GLU A 742 11.74 -38.80 16.16
N PHE A 743 12.33 -38.75 17.36
CA PHE A 743 12.81 -37.51 17.98
C PHE A 743 14.31 -37.50 18.32
N PHE A 744 14.97 -38.66 18.33
CA PHE A 744 16.39 -38.80 18.63
C PHE A 744 17.10 -39.59 17.54
N LYS A 745 17.86 -38.85 16.73
CA LYS A 745 18.71 -39.37 15.66
C LYS A 745 20.18 -39.02 15.89
N VAL A 746 20.45 -37.99 16.71
CA VAL A 746 21.81 -37.65 17.14
C VAL A 746 22.41 -38.75 18.03
N MET A 747 23.73 -38.91 17.91
CA MET A 747 24.52 -39.89 18.65
C MET A 747 25.54 -39.15 19.52
N PRO A 748 25.32 -39.07 20.85
CA PRO A 748 26.27 -38.44 21.75
C PRO A 748 27.67 -39.05 21.64
N GLY A 749 28.68 -38.21 21.42
CA GLY A 749 30.07 -38.59 21.18
C GLY A 749 30.44 -38.74 19.70
N GLU A 750 29.47 -38.76 18.78
CA GLU A 750 29.70 -38.92 17.33
C GLU A 750 29.13 -37.78 16.48
N SER A 751 27.95 -37.26 16.85
CA SER A 751 27.31 -36.19 16.11
C SER A 751 27.95 -34.83 16.38
N ILE A 752 28.03 -34.00 15.34
CA ILE A 752 28.70 -32.68 15.37
C ILE A 752 27.72 -31.61 14.88
N LEU A 753 27.67 -30.49 15.58
CA LEU A 753 27.05 -29.25 15.10
C LEU A 753 28.13 -28.24 14.68
N GLN A 754 27.85 -27.55 13.58
CA GLN A 754 28.63 -26.41 13.12
C GLN A 754 27.68 -25.24 12.86
N PHE A 755 27.68 -24.24 13.73
CA PHE A 755 26.78 -23.09 13.63
C PHE A 755 27.16 -22.14 12.49
N PHE A 756 26.22 -21.30 12.09
CA PHE A 756 26.47 -20.19 11.16
C PHE A 756 26.66 -18.89 11.92
N ASP A 757 27.69 -18.13 11.56
CA ASP A 757 27.81 -16.71 11.88
C ASP A 757 26.91 -15.91 10.95
N LEU A 758 26.29 -14.84 11.47
CA LEU A 758 25.56 -13.87 10.67
C LEU A 758 26.42 -12.61 10.52
N ILE A 759 27.06 -12.46 9.36
CA ILE A 759 27.98 -11.35 9.05
C ILE A 759 27.44 -10.57 7.87
N ASN A 760 27.20 -9.27 8.03
CA ASN A 760 26.57 -8.43 6.99
C ASN A 760 25.29 -9.07 6.40
N ASN A 761 24.42 -9.62 7.26
CA ASN A 761 23.19 -10.34 6.88
C ASN A 761 23.41 -11.59 5.99
N GLN A 762 24.61 -12.17 5.98
CA GLN A 762 24.90 -13.43 5.30
C GLN A 762 25.25 -14.53 6.32
N PHE A 763 24.67 -15.70 6.15
CA PHE A 763 24.99 -16.88 6.95
C PHE A 763 26.28 -17.52 6.44
N ILE A 764 27.30 -17.55 7.29
CA ILE A 764 28.62 -18.13 6.99
C ILE A 764 28.88 -19.25 7.99
N PRO A 765 29.15 -20.50 7.56
CA PRO A 765 29.53 -21.56 8.49
C PRO A 765 30.76 -21.13 9.31
N SER A 766 30.67 -21.24 10.64
CA SER A 766 31.71 -20.73 11.55
C SER A 766 33.06 -21.44 11.39
N GLY A 767 33.07 -22.65 10.80
CA GLY A 767 34.25 -23.50 10.76
C GLY A 767 34.52 -24.26 12.06
N ILE A 768 33.69 -24.05 13.08
CA ILE A 768 33.88 -24.59 14.44
C ILE A 768 32.96 -25.78 14.66
N ASN A 769 33.53 -26.88 15.14
CA ASN A 769 32.83 -28.15 15.32
C ASN A 769 32.53 -28.39 16.81
N HIS A 770 31.25 -28.43 17.14
CA HIS A 770 30.75 -28.77 18.48
C HIS A 770 30.32 -30.23 18.50
N THR A 771 31.08 -31.08 19.18
CA THR A 771 30.72 -32.50 19.30
C THR A 771 29.63 -32.65 20.37
N LEU A 772 28.45 -33.12 19.96
CA LEU A 772 27.32 -33.35 20.84
C LEU A 772 27.66 -34.45 21.84
N GLN A 773 27.57 -34.17 23.14
CA GLN A 773 27.95 -35.08 24.22
C GLN A 773 26.90 -35.05 25.35
N GLY A 774 27.13 -35.84 26.40
CA GLY A 774 26.25 -35.89 27.57
C GLY A 774 25.10 -36.89 27.44
N ASN A 775 24.07 -36.69 28.26
CA ASN A 775 22.87 -37.52 28.27
C ASN A 775 21.85 -36.97 27.26
N LEU A 776 21.07 -37.82 26.61
CA LEU A 776 19.99 -37.38 25.72
C LEU A 776 18.90 -36.53 26.42
N SER A 777 18.90 -36.45 27.75
CA SER A 777 18.03 -35.53 28.50
C SER A 777 18.67 -34.16 28.81
N SER A 778 19.96 -33.97 28.50
CA SER A 778 20.73 -32.74 28.74
C SER A 778 21.98 -32.83 27.86
N LEU A 779 21.82 -32.42 26.60
CA LEU A 779 22.85 -32.46 25.58
C LEU A 779 23.82 -31.30 25.76
N GLU A 780 25.11 -31.57 25.59
CA GLU A 780 26.20 -30.58 25.61
C GLU A 780 26.85 -30.49 24.21
N PRO A 781 27.46 -29.36 23.82
CA PRO A 781 27.59 -28.11 24.59
C PRO A 781 26.28 -27.30 24.67
N HIS A 782 26.26 -26.33 25.58
CA HIS A 782 25.16 -25.40 25.82
C HIS A 782 25.63 -23.96 25.63
N ALA A 783 24.69 -23.04 25.37
CA ALA A 783 24.98 -21.62 25.21
C ALA A 783 25.07 -20.92 26.58
N ILE A 784 26.03 -20.02 26.73
CA ILE A 784 26.28 -19.24 27.95
C ILE A 784 26.31 -17.76 27.57
N ALA A 785 25.47 -16.96 28.22
CA ALA A 785 25.52 -15.50 28.09
C ALA A 785 26.65 -14.92 28.97
N SER A 786 27.53 -14.12 28.37
CA SER A 786 28.59 -13.38 29.05
C SER A 786 28.49 -11.88 28.74
N GLY A 787 29.13 -11.01 29.53
CA GLY A 787 29.06 -9.56 29.29
C GLY A 787 29.74 -9.19 27.97
N ALA A 788 29.09 -8.34 27.18
CA ALA A 788 29.58 -7.91 25.89
C ALA A 788 30.94 -7.20 26.02
N GLU A 789 31.82 -7.45 25.06
CA GLU A 789 33.16 -6.89 25.03
C GLU A 789 33.13 -5.35 24.89
N PRO A 790 34.03 -4.61 25.55
CA PRO A 790 34.11 -3.17 25.35
C PRO A 790 34.44 -2.82 23.89
N GLY A 791 33.63 -1.96 23.28
CA GLY A 791 33.78 -1.65 21.86
C GLY A 791 32.61 -0.86 21.28
N ARG A 792 32.71 -0.57 19.98
CA ARG A 792 31.64 0.05 19.21
C ARG A 792 30.70 -1.04 18.69
N TYR A 793 29.41 -0.85 18.91
CA TYR A 793 28.34 -1.69 18.40
C TYR A 793 27.45 -0.89 17.46
N GLN A 794 26.83 -1.59 16.52
CA GLN A 794 25.85 -1.04 15.58
C GLN A 794 24.48 -1.64 15.87
N LEU A 795 23.45 -0.81 15.90
CA LEU A 795 22.06 -1.23 15.88
C LEU A 795 21.56 -1.16 14.44
N GLN A 796 21.07 -2.28 13.91
CA GLN A 796 20.37 -2.35 12.63
C GLN A 796 18.91 -2.73 12.89
N VAL A 797 17.99 -2.08 12.20
CA VAL A 797 16.55 -2.39 12.29
C VAL A 797 16.04 -2.63 10.88
N ARG A 798 15.44 -3.80 10.64
CA ARG A 798 14.63 -4.08 9.45
C ARG A 798 13.16 -3.96 9.81
N LEU A 799 12.46 -3.09 9.09
CA LEU A 799 11.04 -2.91 9.21
C LEU A 799 10.38 -3.41 7.93
N GLU A 800 9.45 -4.34 8.06
CA GLU A 800 8.72 -4.94 6.94
C GLU A 800 7.22 -4.83 7.19
N ASN A 801 6.51 -4.37 6.17
CA ASN A 801 5.06 -4.42 6.12
C ASN A 801 4.56 -5.31 4.97
N ALA A 802 3.26 -5.28 4.70
CA ALA A 802 2.65 -6.09 3.66
C ALA A 802 3.12 -5.78 2.23
N VAL A 803 3.78 -4.64 2.00
CA VAL A 803 4.15 -4.17 0.66
C VAL A 803 5.66 -4.15 0.45
N ASN A 804 6.43 -3.68 1.44
CA ASN A 804 7.87 -3.48 1.27
C ASN A 804 8.64 -3.62 2.60
N ALA A 805 9.96 -3.61 2.52
CA ALA A 805 10.85 -3.65 3.69
C ALA A 805 12.01 -2.65 3.56
N ILE A 806 12.35 -2.00 4.67
CA ILE A 806 13.48 -1.06 4.76
C ILE A 806 14.47 -1.47 5.86
N TRP A 807 15.70 -0.96 5.75
CA TRP A 807 16.74 -1.09 6.76
C TRP A 807 17.17 0.27 7.29
N ALA A 808 17.22 0.42 8.61
CA ALA A 808 17.91 1.50 9.30
C ALA A 808 19.24 0.96 9.86
N THR A 809 20.37 1.53 9.43
CA THR A 809 21.70 1.00 9.78
C THR A 809 22.66 2.05 10.35
N ASP A 810 22.26 3.32 10.45
CA ASP A 810 23.16 4.41 10.87
C ASP A 810 23.25 4.61 12.40
N GLU A 811 22.71 3.67 13.20
CA GLU A 811 22.70 3.77 14.65
C GLU A 811 23.90 3.05 15.30
N TYR A 812 24.66 3.79 16.11
CA TYR A 812 25.85 3.28 16.81
C TYR A 812 25.90 3.73 18.27
N PHE A 813 26.48 2.86 19.10
CA PHE A 813 26.73 3.09 20.52
C PHE A 813 27.99 2.35 20.99
N ASN A 814 28.50 2.71 22.17
CA ASN A 814 29.68 2.08 22.75
C ASN A 814 29.33 1.26 23.99
N VAL A 815 29.88 0.05 24.10
CA VAL A 815 29.93 -0.73 25.34
C VAL A 815 31.24 -0.41 26.07
N THR A 816 31.15 -0.18 27.37
CA THR A 816 32.25 0.24 28.23
C THR A 816 32.43 -0.72 29.39
N ASP A 817 33.68 -0.84 29.87
CA ASP A 817 34.02 -1.66 31.01
C ASP A 817 33.36 -1.21 32.31
N ARG A 818 33.17 -2.18 33.21
CA ARG A 818 32.51 -2.07 34.53
C ARG A 818 33.06 -0.97 35.47
N TYR A 819 34.21 -0.37 35.16
CA TYR A 819 34.93 0.61 36.00
C TYR A 819 35.23 1.95 35.32
N GLY A 820 34.42 2.37 34.35
CA GLY A 820 34.60 3.65 33.63
C GLY A 820 34.13 4.93 34.34
N PHE A 821 34.46 5.15 35.62
CA PHE A 821 34.41 6.48 36.25
C PHE A 821 35.52 6.64 37.29
N ILE A 822 36.76 6.92 36.85
CA ILE A 822 37.73 7.65 37.68
C ILE A 822 38.51 8.63 36.79
N ASN A 823 38.20 9.91 36.99
CA ASN A 823 38.98 11.13 36.73
C ASN A 823 39.94 11.20 35.53
N ASP A 824 39.66 12.17 34.65
CA ASP A 824 40.73 12.97 34.05
C ASP A 824 40.59 14.44 34.46
N SER A 825 41.23 14.76 35.58
CA SER A 825 41.67 16.12 35.89
C SER A 825 43.15 16.25 35.50
N ILE A 826 43.40 17.03 34.45
CA ILE A 826 44.60 17.86 34.23
C ILE A 826 45.93 17.11 34.10
N SER A 827 46.43 17.00 32.85
CA SER A 827 47.82 17.34 32.57
C SER A 827 47.91 18.17 31.28
N SER A 828 48.49 19.37 31.42
CA SER A 828 48.69 20.37 30.39
C SER A 828 50.09 20.27 29.76
N ARG A 829 50.17 20.54 28.44
CA ARG A 829 51.31 20.95 27.57
C ARG A 829 51.41 20.01 26.37
N ASP A 830 51.40 20.42 25.10
CA ASP A 830 51.57 21.72 24.44
C ASP A 830 50.97 21.61 23.01
N SER A 831 50.17 22.59 22.57
CA SER A 831 50.34 23.30 21.27
C SER A 831 49.18 24.27 20.93
N LYS A 832 49.38 25.54 21.32
CA LYS A 832 49.08 26.81 20.59
C LYS A 832 47.73 27.03 19.88
N ILE A 833 46.80 27.61 20.64
CA ILE A 833 46.09 28.92 20.49
C ILE A 833 46.19 29.67 19.12
N ASN A 834 45.02 30.00 18.53
CA ASN A 834 44.52 31.38 18.40
C ASN A 834 42.99 31.44 18.15
N ALA A 835 42.34 32.34 18.88
CA ALA A 835 40.90 32.53 19.01
C ALA A 835 40.42 33.83 18.35
N VAL A 836 39.13 33.89 17.95
CA VAL A 836 38.22 35.07 17.99
C VAL A 836 36.77 34.51 18.00
N ALA A 837 36.08 34.37 19.13
CA ALA A 837 35.27 35.32 19.92
C ALA A 837 33.81 35.52 19.42
N GLY A 838 32.86 35.09 20.26
CA GLY A 838 31.42 35.42 20.20
C GLY A 838 30.68 34.78 21.38
N GLU A 839 30.28 35.59 22.37
CA GLU A 839 29.64 35.20 23.63
C GLU A 839 28.26 34.53 23.46
N GLY A 840 27.94 33.52 24.29
CA GLY A 840 26.60 32.95 24.43
C GLY A 840 26.37 32.42 25.85
N LYS A 841 25.52 33.12 26.61
CA LYS A 841 25.12 32.78 27.99
C LYS A 841 24.24 31.53 28.04
N SER A 842 24.44 30.72 29.09
CA SER A 842 23.55 29.69 29.62
C SER A 842 22.05 30.04 29.51
N LYS A 843 21.25 29.16 28.89
CA LYS A 843 19.81 29.02 29.15
C LYS A 843 19.36 27.55 29.00
N LYS A 844 18.36 27.22 29.81
CA LYS A 844 17.73 25.93 30.12
C LYS A 844 17.30 25.11 28.89
N SER A 845 17.25 23.79 29.10
CA SER A 845 16.57 22.80 28.26
C SER A 845 15.18 23.27 27.80
N PRO A 846 14.78 23.06 26.54
CA PRO A 846 13.38 23.20 26.14
C PRO A 846 12.58 21.95 26.55
N PRO A 847 11.28 22.11 26.85
CA PRO A 847 10.34 21.01 26.96
C PRO A 847 10.01 20.42 25.58
N VAL A 848 9.59 19.15 25.59
CA VAL A 848 9.04 18.38 24.48
C VAL A 848 7.96 19.20 23.76
N GLY A 849 8.22 19.53 22.50
CA GLY A 849 7.29 20.21 21.60
C GLY A 849 7.33 19.52 20.25
N ILE A 850 6.24 18.82 19.92
CA ILE A 850 5.95 18.26 18.60
C ILE A 850 5.95 19.43 17.60
N LEU A 851 6.77 19.39 16.55
CA LEU A 851 6.61 20.25 15.37
C LEU A 851 7.25 19.62 14.12
N ALA A 852 6.33 19.27 13.22
CA ALA A 852 6.32 19.21 11.76
C ALA A 852 7.56 19.60 10.91
N SER A 853 7.68 18.83 9.81
CA SER A 853 8.12 19.22 8.45
C SER A 853 9.60 19.42 8.16
N ILE A 854 10.23 18.43 7.51
CA ILE A 854 11.14 18.67 6.38
C ILE A 854 10.85 17.65 5.26
N LEU A 855 10.39 18.19 4.12
CA LEU A 855 10.36 17.54 2.82
C LEU A 855 11.71 16.91 2.47
N ALA A 856 11.69 15.63 2.09
CA ALA A 856 12.68 15.04 1.19
C ALA A 856 12.05 13.88 0.40
N LEU A 857 11.01 14.19 -0.38
CA LEU A 857 10.65 13.36 -1.54
C LEU A 857 11.61 13.75 -2.68
N THR A 858 12.79 13.13 -2.70
CA THR A 858 13.49 12.94 -3.97
C THR A 858 12.98 11.65 -4.58
N GLY A 859 11.98 11.78 -5.45
CA GLY A 859 11.74 10.80 -6.48
C GLY A 859 12.98 10.63 -7.37
N ALA A 860 13.03 9.47 -8.04
CA ALA A 860 14.08 8.97 -8.92
C ALA A 860 15.27 8.29 -8.22
N ALA A 861 15.23 6.96 -8.13
CA ALA A 861 15.92 6.09 -9.08
C ALA A 861 16.05 4.67 -8.53
N LEU A 862 15.28 3.71 -9.08
CA LEU A 862 15.73 2.32 -9.30
C LEU A 862 14.77 1.51 -10.17
N PHE A 863 14.28 2.08 -11.28
CA PHE A 863 14.07 1.25 -12.47
C PHE A 863 15.45 0.89 -13.02
N ARG A 864 15.97 -0.25 -12.57
CA ARG A 864 17.12 -0.88 -13.20
C ARG A 864 16.67 -1.38 -14.56
N ARG A 865 16.92 -0.57 -15.58
CA ARG A 865 17.32 -1.07 -16.90
C ARG A 865 18.42 -2.10 -16.68
N ARG A 866 18.10 -3.38 -16.87
CA ARG A 866 19.04 -4.35 -17.43
C ARG A 866 18.47 -4.65 -18.81
N GLY A 867 19.22 -4.27 -19.84
CA GLY A 867 19.10 -4.98 -21.10
C GLY A 867 19.89 -6.26 -21.00
#